data_AF-A0A934FP57-F1
#
_entry.id   AF-A0A934FP57-F1
#
_cell.length_a   1.000
_cell.length_b   1.000
_cell.length_c   1.000
_cell.angle_alpha   90.00
_cell.angle_beta   90.00
_cell.angle_gamma   90.00
#
_symmetry.space_group_name_H-M   'P 1'
#
loop_
_entity.id
_entity.type
_entity.pdbx_description
1 polymer ?
#
loop_
_entity_poly.entity_id
_entity_poly.type
_entity_poly.pdbx_seq_one_letter_code
_entity_poly.pdbx_strand_id
1 'polypeptide(L)'
;MRALAPPFRVLAAAALAFAALAALAALAPSVTAQEPARVVPPGHPQGEARQDPAKKDKPDEEEEKKEPRKGIPVTFPLVLTHCSRCHAQDERGHMTRISYERKAPEGWSETVKRMIRLNEVKVTPDEAKQIVRYLSNDHGLTREEAERGHWESERRVHWSEESFDEEFRQTCSVCHPLGRVLIQQRDQEEWQLLRATHVAYFPLSRGQMGGGPPPEESDRRGRGGPAGAGQGSGAAASMQGGGGGGGGGGDAQRRSGGNDRGDRILARLAEQQPLFTPRWEQWVIHRREVPLAGEWTAIAHEVGRGDGVGTVTLTRTAADEYDVAWNLRFADGSALERNGKGLLYAGYSWRGSSKEPGESGRTWREVLLLDEGWKSLKGRLFTGAYDELGVEVELLRRIPSPAVFAIVPRHVTVPSQGRVLDVHGCAFPDPLTATDFHAGAGVTVTAVERVSATLARVTVDVAPDAECGTRVVSFGADPGRAAIELYDAVDYVRVSPVQGLARVGGAKHPPQFERFEAIAVHRGKDGKPYTQDDVDLMTVPARWSLAEFVVRDDDDDVKFVGAIDETTGLFTPAVDGPNPSRKWQANNVGDVFAEATVTIEVPVRRQKDAPGEAPLVPAMASTTFHARGHLLVSVPLYARWNSLEWEDR
;
A
#
# COMPACT_ATOMS: atom_id res chain seq x y z
N MET A 1 -42.81 46.33 1.09
CA MET A 1 -43.87 45.83 2.01
C MET A 1 -43.22 44.95 3.07
N ARG A 2 -43.80 44.84 4.28
CA ARG A 2 -43.26 44.09 5.43
C ARG A 2 -43.71 42.62 5.41
N ALA A 3 -42.84 41.70 5.85
CA ALA A 3 -43.07 40.62 6.84
C ALA A 3 -41.84 39.69 6.83
N LEU A 4 -41.00 39.60 7.87
CA LEU A 4 -41.18 39.13 9.27
C LEU A 4 -40.99 37.61 9.43
N ALA A 5 -39.94 37.25 10.17
CA ALA A 5 -39.69 35.90 10.68
C ALA A 5 -40.36 35.67 12.05
N PRO A 6 -40.50 34.41 12.50
CA PRO A 6 -40.60 34.05 13.92
C PRO A 6 -39.47 33.11 14.39
N PRO A 7 -39.28 32.88 15.71
CA PRO A 7 -37.95 32.69 16.28
C PRO A 7 -37.70 31.38 17.07
N PHE A 8 -36.45 31.26 17.55
CA PHE A 8 -35.98 30.33 18.58
C PHE A 8 -36.86 30.23 19.84
N ARG A 9 -36.85 29.05 20.48
CA ARG A 9 -37.00 28.91 21.94
C ARG A 9 -36.02 27.89 22.52
N VAL A 10 -35.51 28.21 23.71
CA VAL A 10 -34.69 27.39 24.60
C VAL A 10 -35.51 27.09 25.86
N LEU A 11 -35.34 25.89 26.45
CA LEU A 11 -35.52 25.48 27.88
C LEU A 11 -35.52 23.93 27.87
N ALA A 12 -34.57 23.21 28.47
CA ALA A 12 -34.15 23.10 29.87
C ALA A 12 -34.78 21.90 30.61
N ALA A 13 -33.90 20.98 31.03
CA ALA A 13 -33.95 20.00 32.13
C ALA A 13 -35.29 19.54 32.74
N ALA A 14 -35.46 18.20 32.82
CA ALA A 14 -35.77 17.51 34.08
C ALA A 14 -35.37 16.03 33.99
N ALA A 15 -34.68 15.52 35.02
CA ALA A 15 -34.48 14.09 35.22
C ALA A 15 -35.57 13.55 36.17
N LEU A 16 -35.93 12.27 36.03
CA LEU A 16 -36.52 11.51 37.13
C LEU A 16 -36.32 10.00 36.90
N ALA A 17 -35.78 9.34 37.92
CA ALA A 17 -35.57 7.90 37.95
C ALA A 17 -36.84 7.18 38.41
N PHE A 18 -36.97 5.89 38.10
CA PHE A 18 -37.62 4.96 39.01
C PHE A 18 -36.93 3.60 38.97
N ALA A 19 -36.64 3.07 40.17
CA ALA A 19 -36.01 1.77 40.35
C ALA A 19 -37.04 0.71 40.76
N ALA A 20 -36.68 -0.54 40.44
CA ALA A 20 -37.14 -1.84 40.94
C ALA A 20 -38.24 -1.93 42.02
N LEU A 21 -39.10 -2.95 41.88
CA LEU A 21 -39.45 -3.83 43.01
C LEU A 21 -39.72 -5.28 42.57
N ALA A 22 -39.44 -6.22 43.49
CA ALA A 22 -39.62 -7.67 43.40
C ALA A 22 -41.00 -8.09 44.03
N ALA A 23 -41.51 -9.34 44.12
CA ALA A 23 -41.15 -10.72 43.71
C ALA A 23 -42.36 -11.68 44.01
N LEU A 24 -42.20 -13.01 43.83
CA LEU A 24 -43.10 -14.16 44.21
C LEU A 24 -44.43 -14.27 43.41
N ALA A 25 -45.09 -15.42 43.12
CA ALA A 25 -44.88 -16.89 43.21
C ALA A 25 -46.13 -17.56 42.52
N ALA A 26 -46.26 -18.84 42.11
CA ALA A 26 -45.38 -19.99 41.82
C ALA A 26 -46.24 -21.12 41.12
N LEU A 27 -45.76 -22.38 41.09
CA LEU A 27 -46.47 -23.66 40.78
C LEU A 27 -46.77 -24.08 39.31
N ALA A 28 -45.95 -25.02 38.80
CA ALA A 28 -46.17 -26.29 38.03
C ALA A 28 -47.48 -26.59 37.24
N PRO A 29 -47.52 -27.56 36.28
CA PRO A 29 -46.54 -28.61 35.88
C PRO A 29 -46.08 -28.55 34.40
N SER A 30 -44.87 -29.00 34.01
CA SER A 30 -44.37 -30.39 33.86
C SER A 30 -45.14 -31.28 32.86
N VAL A 31 -44.69 -31.30 31.59
CA VAL A 31 -44.96 -32.39 30.62
C VAL A 31 -43.65 -32.75 29.92
N THR A 32 -43.18 -33.99 30.12
CA THR A 32 -42.02 -34.57 29.46
C THR A 32 -42.43 -35.29 28.18
N ALA A 33 -41.80 -34.97 27.05
CA ALA A 33 -41.92 -35.76 25.82
C ALA A 33 -40.92 -36.93 25.85
N GLN A 34 -41.35 -38.11 25.42
CA GLN A 34 -40.65 -39.38 25.59
C GLN A 34 -40.23 -39.93 24.21
N GLU A 35 -38.93 -40.15 24.00
CA GLU A 35 -38.43 -40.79 22.77
C GLU A 35 -38.72 -42.31 22.76
N PRO A 36 -39.10 -42.90 21.62
CA PRO A 36 -39.29 -44.34 21.50
C PRO A 36 -37.96 -45.09 21.26
N ALA A 37 -37.75 -46.17 22.01
CA ALA A 37 -36.56 -47.01 21.91
C ALA A 37 -36.44 -47.73 20.56
N ARG A 38 -35.20 -47.87 20.05
CA ARG A 38 -34.91 -48.74 18.90
C ARG A 38 -34.73 -50.19 19.33
N VAL A 39 -35.36 -51.10 18.57
CA VAL A 39 -35.33 -52.55 18.77
C VAL A 39 -34.04 -53.15 18.22
N VAL A 40 -33.44 -54.08 18.96
CA VAL A 40 -32.30 -54.91 18.54
C VAL A 40 -32.84 -56.27 18.04
N PRO A 41 -32.47 -56.73 16.83
CA PRO A 41 -32.81 -58.09 16.36
C PRO A 41 -31.80 -59.14 16.85
N PRO A 42 -32.22 -60.40 17.08
CA PRO A 42 -31.35 -61.49 17.53
C PRO A 42 -30.54 -62.10 16.38
N GLY A 43 -29.40 -62.72 16.71
CA GLY A 43 -28.54 -63.42 15.74
C GLY A 43 -28.57 -64.95 15.86
N HIS A 44 -28.06 -65.62 14.83
CA HIS A 44 -27.43 -66.97 14.77
C HIS A 44 -27.32 -67.42 13.29
N PRO A 45 -26.49 -68.43 12.92
CA PRO A 45 -25.49 -69.16 13.69
C PRO A 45 -24.05 -69.04 13.11
N GLN A 46 -23.13 -69.82 13.67
CA GLN A 46 -21.70 -69.86 13.33
C GLN A 46 -21.42 -70.49 11.96
N GLY A 47 -20.36 -70.02 11.29
CA GLY A 47 -19.72 -70.65 10.12
C GLY A 47 -18.22 -70.78 10.37
N GLU A 48 -17.62 -71.89 9.91
CA GLU A 48 -16.36 -72.41 10.45
C GLU A 48 -15.09 -71.65 10.03
N ALA A 49 -14.04 -71.83 10.83
CA ALA A 49 -12.76 -71.17 10.66
C ALA A 49 -11.97 -71.66 9.43
N ARG A 50 -11.25 -70.74 8.79
CA ARG A 50 -10.01 -71.05 8.06
C ARG A 50 -8.87 -70.26 8.70
N GLN A 51 -7.93 -71.00 9.27
CA GLN A 51 -6.67 -70.46 9.75
C GLN A 51 -5.68 -70.44 8.58
N ASP A 52 -5.05 -69.30 8.33
CA ASP A 52 -3.83 -69.18 7.54
C ASP A 52 -2.78 -68.41 8.38
N PRO A 53 -1.48 -68.66 8.16
CA PRO A 53 -0.51 -68.69 9.26
C PRO A 53 0.02 -67.33 9.73
N ALA A 54 0.51 -67.35 10.97
CA ALA A 54 1.05 -66.22 11.70
C ALA A 54 1.98 -65.29 10.88
N LYS A 55 1.53 -64.05 10.68
CA LYS A 55 2.47 -62.94 10.51
C LYS A 55 3.10 -62.65 11.86
N LYS A 56 4.42 -62.79 11.93
CA LYS A 56 5.22 -62.39 13.08
C LYS A 56 4.92 -60.94 13.45
N ASP A 57 4.77 -60.68 14.74
CA ASP A 57 4.74 -59.33 15.29
C ASP A 57 5.99 -58.58 14.82
N LYS A 58 5.77 -57.47 14.11
CA LYS A 58 6.73 -56.38 14.15
C LYS A 58 6.51 -55.69 15.50
N PRO A 59 7.56 -55.34 16.26
CA PRO A 59 7.36 -54.47 17.41
C PRO A 59 6.72 -53.17 16.93
N ASP A 60 5.86 -52.59 17.77
CA ASP A 60 5.27 -51.29 17.51
C ASP A 60 6.37 -50.30 17.14
N GLU A 61 6.25 -49.68 15.96
CA GLU A 61 7.04 -48.49 15.64
C GLU A 61 6.63 -47.45 16.68
N GLU A 62 7.54 -47.13 17.61
CA GLU A 62 7.32 -46.09 18.61
C GLU A 62 6.87 -44.84 17.85
N GLU A 63 5.61 -44.42 18.05
CA GLU A 63 5.14 -43.14 17.54
C GLU A 63 6.05 -42.07 18.15
N GLU A 64 7.02 -41.58 17.36
CA GLU A 64 7.82 -40.42 17.71
C GLU A 64 6.83 -39.35 18.16
N LYS A 65 6.88 -39.00 19.45
CA LYS A 65 6.05 -37.95 20.03
C LYS A 65 6.46 -36.63 19.40
N LYS A 66 5.87 -36.35 18.23
CA LYS A 66 6.07 -35.11 17.49
C LYS A 66 5.90 -33.96 18.46
N GLU A 67 6.90 -33.08 18.49
CA GLU A 67 6.82 -31.92 19.35
C GLU A 67 5.53 -31.17 19.06
N PRO A 68 4.76 -30.80 20.11
CA PRO A 68 3.44 -30.25 19.91
C PRO A 68 3.53 -28.90 19.21
N ARG A 69 2.80 -28.77 18.09
CA ARG A 69 2.82 -27.61 17.18
C ARG A 69 2.80 -26.29 17.96
N LYS A 70 3.89 -25.50 17.85
CA LYS A 70 4.03 -24.19 18.51
C LYS A 70 3.05 -23.21 17.87
N GLY A 71 2.23 -22.54 18.67
CA GLY A 71 1.23 -21.58 18.23
C GLY A 71 1.17 -20.34 19.14
N ILE A 72 0.32 -19.39 18.78
CA ILE A 72 0.04 -18.16 19.53
C ILE A 72 -1.32 -18.32 20.23
N PRO A 73 -1.41 -18.27 21.57
CA PRO A 73 -2.67 -18.53 22.28
C PRO A 73 -3.69 -17.43 22.00
N VAL A 74 -4.94 -17.82 21.72
CA VAL A 74 -6.05 -16.89 21.51
C VAL A 74 -6.82 -16.73 22.82
N THR A 75 -6.87 -15.50 23.32
CA THR A 75 -7.47 -15.19 24.64
C THR A 75 -8.62 -14.17 24.57
N PHE A 76 -8.82 -13.52 23.42
CA PHE A 76 -9.76 -12.42 23.31
C PHE A 76 -11.24 -12.89 23.27
N PRO A 77 -12.12 -12.42 24.18
CA PRO A 77 -13.49 -12.93 24.31
C PRO A 77 -14.32 -12.90 23.02
N LEU A 78 -14.16 -11.88 22.15
CA LEU A 78 -14.90 -11.82 20.89
C LEU A 78 -14.43 -12.89 19.89
N VAL A 79 -13.13 -13.17 19.79
CA VAL A 79 -12.66 -14.28 18.94
C VAL A 79 -13.15 -15.63 19.48
N LEU A 80 -13.08 -15.83 20.80
CA LEU A 80 -13.63 -17.04 21.43
C LEU A 80 -15.14 -17.18 21.18
N THR A 81 -15.90 -16.10 21.28
CA THR A 81 -17.37 -16.11 21.10
C THR A 81 -17.77 -16.37 19.65
N HIS A 82 -17.14 -15.70 18.68
CA HIS A 82 -17.58 -15.75 17.28
C HIS A 82 -16.88 -16.83 16.44
N CYS A 83 -15.68 -17.30 16.83
CA CYS A 83 -14.88 -18.22 16.02
C CYS A 83 -14.84 -19.66 16.53
N SER A 84 -15.03 -19.91 17.84
CA SER A 84 -14.84 -21.24 18.45
C SER A 84 -15.72 -22.36 17.88
N ARG A 85 -16.90 -22.03 17.33
CA ARG A 85 -17.80 -22.99 16.66
C ARG A 85 -17.12 -23.74 15.50
N CYS A 86 -16.19 -23.09 14.80
CA CYS A 86 -15.47 -23.66 13.65
C CYS A 86 -13.98 -23.83 13.92
N HIS A 87 -13.41 -23.00 14.79
CA HIS A 87 -12.00 -23.01 15.16
C HIS A 87 -11.84 -23.64 16.55
N ALA A 88 -11.63 -24.95 16.60
CA ALA A 88 -11.42 -25.68 17.84
C ALA A 88 -10.22 -25.11 18.62
N GLN A 89 -10.37 -24.99 19.94
CA GLN A 89 -9.33 -24.53 20.87
C GLN A 89 -8.74 -25.70 21.65
N ASP A 90 -7.41 -25.74 21.81
CA ASP A 90 -6.71 -26.73 22.65
C ASP A 90 -6.54 -26.25 24.12
N GLU A 91 -6.02 -27.12 24.98
CA GLU A 91 -5.75 -26.85 26.40
C GLU A 91 -4.75 -25.71 26.65
N ARG A 92 -4.00 -25.29 25.63
CA ARG A 92 -3.00 -24.21 25.68
C ARG A 92 -3.57 -22.89 25.17
N GLY A 93 -4.84 -22.89 24.79
CA GLY A 93 -5.53 -21.75 24.21
C GLY A 93 -5.29 -21.56 22.71
N HIS A 94 -4.59 -22.47 22.01
CA HIS A 94 -4.41 -22.34 20.57
C HIS A 94 -5.70 -22.69 19.84
N MET A 95 -6.12 -21.85 18.90
CA MET A 95 -7.24 -22.11 18.00
C MET A 95 -6.73 -22.55 16.64
N THR A 96 -7.35 -23.58 16.06
CA THR A 96 -7.00 -24.06 14.71
C THR A 96 -7.00 -22.90 13.69
N ARG A 97 -6.01 -22.91 12.79
CA ARG A 97 -5.69 -21.80 11.86
C ARG A 97 -5.20 -20.52 12.54
N ILE A 98 -6.02 -19.89 13.40
CA ILE A 98 -5.81 -18.53 13.93
C ILE A 98 -4.48 -18.42 14.71
N SER A 99 -4.14 -19.44 15.49
CA SER A 99 -2.89 -19.48 16.28
C SER A 99 -1.62 -19.68 15.47
N TYR A 100 -1.72 -19.93 14.17
CA TYR A 100 -0.62 -20.42 13.33
C TYR A 100 -0.28 -19.49 12.14
N GLU A 101 -0.92 -18.33 12.09
CA GLU A 101 -0.62 -17.26 11.13
C GLU A 101 -0.53 -15.88 11.83
N ARG A 102 0.30 -14.98 11.28
CA ARG A 102 0.41 -13.56 11.67
C ARG A 102 0.33 -12.67 10.44
N LYS A 103 -0.25 -11.47 10.56
CA LYS A 103 -0.53 -10.57 9.42
C LYS A 103 -0.48 -9.10 9.79
N ALA A 104 -0.30 -8.24 8.79
CA ALA A 104 -0.62 -6.81 8.90
C ALA A 104 -2.13 -6.59 9.14
N PRO A 105 -2.56 -5.41 9.66
CA PRO A 105 -3.97 -5.14 9.96
C PRO A 105 -4.93 -5.38 8.79
N GLU A 106 -4.53 -5.03 7.57
CA GLU A 106 -5.32 -5.29 6.37
C GLU A 106 -5.51 -6.79 6.12
N GLY A 107 -4.47 -7.61 6.32
CA GLY A 107 -4.54 -9.06 6.15
C GLY A 107 -5.46 -9.75 7.16
N TRP A 108 -5.55 -9.20 8.39
CA TRP A 108 -6.53 -9.63 9.38
C TRP A 108 -7.94 -9.16 9.04
N SER A 109 -8.11 -7.90 8.62
CA SER A 109 -9.38 -7.37 8.12
C SER A 109 -9.94 -8.24 6.99
N GLU A 110 -9.16 -8.51 5.93
CA GLU A 110 -9.58 -9.38 4.82
C GLU A 110 -9.88 -10.83 5.26
N THR A 111 -9.23 -11.31 6.32
CA THR A 111 -9.54 -12.62 6.90
C THR A 111 -10.89 -12.62 7.60
N VAL A 112 -11.19 -11.61 8.41
CA VAL A 112 -12.50 -11.43 9.07
C VAL A 112 -13.61 -11.20 8.04
N LYS A 113 -13.41 -10.31 7.06
CA LYS A 113 -14.35 -10.07 5.94
C LYS A 113 -14.69 -11.37 5.21
N ARG A 114 -13.69 -12.20 4.90
CA ARG A 114 -13.90 -13.50 4.24
C ARG A 114 -14.75 -14.44 5.10
N MET A 115 -14.56 -14.46 6.42
CA MET A 115 -15.39 -15.28 7.32
C MET A 115 -16.84 -14.78 7.39
N ILE A 116 -17.05 -13.46 7.40
CA ILE A 116 -18.40 -12.87 7.35
C ILE A 116 -19.09 -13.20 6.02
N ARG A 117 -18.38 -13.02 4.88
CA ARG A 117 -18.96 -13.11 3.53
C ARG A 117 -19.13 -14.53 3.02
N LEU A 118 -18.18 -15.44 3.28
CA LEU A 118 -18.18 -16.81 2.73
C LEU A 118 -18.59 -17.88 3.74
N ASN A 119 -18.40 -17.63 5.04
CA ASN A 119 -18.72 -18.58 6.12
C ASN A 119 -19.78 -18.04 7.09
N GLU A 120 -20.47 -16.97 6.68
CA GLU A 120 -21.63 -16.35 7.35
C GLU A 120 -21.44 -15.94 8.82
N VAL A 121 -20.21 -15.74 9.28
CA VAL A 121 -19.93 -15.31 10.67
C VAL A 121 -20.67 -14.01 10.98
N LYS A 122 -21.49 -14.03 12.03
CA LYS A 122 -22.26 -12.86 12.48
C LYS A 122 -21.46 -12.11 13.55
N VAL A 123 -20.99 -10.92 13.18
CA VAL A 123 -20.35 -9.91 14.03
C VAL A 123 -20.85 -8.54 13.61
N THR A 124 -20.96 -7.61 14.54
CA THR A 124 -21.19 -6.19 14.24
C THR A 124 -19.91 -5.53 13.70
N PRO A 125 -19.99 -4.37 13.02
CA PRO A 125 -18.81 -3.64 12.57
C PRO A 125 -17.82 -3.29 13.70
N ASP A 126 -18.32 -2.96 14.90
CA ASP A 126 -17.46 -2.57 16.02
C ASP A 126 -16.83 -3.77 16.75
N GLU A 127 -17.51 -4.93 16.80
CA GLU A 127 -16.88 -6.19 17.21
C GLU A 127 -15.82 -6.62 16.19
N ALA A 128 -16.07 -6.47 14.89
CA ALA A 128 -15.11 -6.78 13.84
C ALA A 128 -13.84 -5.89 13.94
N LYS A 129 -14.00 -4.58 14.18
CA LYS A 129 -12.87 -3.66 14.45
C LYS A 129 -12.06 -4.11 15.67
N GLN A 130 -12.71 -4.50 16.76
CA GLN A 130 -12.05 -4.99 17.97
C GLN A 130 -11.31 -6.32 17.74
N ILE A 131 -11.91 -7.27 17.01
CA ILE A 131 -11.27 -8.53 16.62
C ILE A 131 -10.03 -8.26 15.76
N VAL A 132 -10.13 -7.39 14.75
CA VAL A 132 -8.98 -7.00 13.91
C VAL A 132 -7.90 -6.32 14.74
N ARG A 133 -8.27 -5.44 15.70
CA ARG A 133 -7.30 -4.80 16.61
C ARG A 133 -6.56 -5.80 17.48
N TYR A 134 -7.26 -6.75 18.10
CA TYR A 134 -6.62 -7.83 18.85
C TYR A 134 -5.68 -8.66 17.96
N LEU A 135 -6.17 -9.19 16.83
CA LEU A 135 -5.36 -10.02 15.94
C LEU A 135 -4.14 -9.26 15.38
N SER A 136 -4.28 -7.97 15.09
CA SER A 136 -3.17 -7.12 14.64
C SER A 136 -2.14 -6.83 15.73
N ASN A 137 -2.54 -6.81 17.00
CA ASN A 137 -1.67 -6.48 18.12
C ASN A 137 -1.04 -7.72 18.77
N ASP A 138 -1.68 -8.88 18.68
CA ASP A 138 -1.28 -10.12 19.37
C ASP A 138 -0.81 -11.20 18.38
N HIS A 139 -1.38 -11.23 17.18
CA HIS A 139 -0.96 -12.06 16.04
C HIS A 139 -0.41 -11.17 14.91
N GLY A 140 0.24 -10.07 15.29
CA GLY A 140 0.76 -9.03 14.39
C GLY A 140 2.11 -9.36 13.76
N LEU A 141 2.51 -8.53 12.80
CA LEU A 141 3.89 -8.48 12.33
C LEU A 141 4.73 -7.55 13.21
N THR A 142 6.05 -7.69 13.11
CA THR A 142 6.97 -6.60 13.45
C THR A 142 6.99 -5.55 12.33
N ARG A 143 7.53 -4.36 12.62
CA ARG A 143 7.72 -3.28 11.62
C ARG A 143 8.44 -3.77 10.36
N GLU A 144 9.62 -4.36 10.52
CA GLU A 144 10.43 -4.88 9.41
C GLU A 144 9.67 -5.95 8.60
N GLU A 145 8.99 -6.89 9.25
CA GLU A 145 8.20 -7.92 8.55
C GLU A 145 7.05 -7.31 7.72
N ALA A 146 6.47 -6.20 8.18
CA ALA A 146 5.39 -5.48 7.48
C ALA A 146 5.90 -4.53 6.38
N GLU A 147 7.11 -3.98 6.50
CA GLU A 147 7.74 -3.13 5.47
C GLU A 147 7.95 -3.86 4.15
N ARG A 148 8.18 -5.18 4.20
CA ARG A 148 8.41 -6.05 3.02
C ARG A 148 7.29 -6.04 1.96
N GLY A 149 6.09 -5.58 2.30
CA GLY A 149 4.95 -5.50 1.37
C GLY A 149 4.10 -4.25 1.58
N HIS A 150 4.68 -3.16 2.12
CA HIS A 150 3.91 -2.02 2.62
C HIS A 150 3.06 -1.31 1.54
N TRP A 151 3.49 -1.36 0.28
CA TRP A 151 2.78 -0.77 -0.86
C TRP A 151 1.32 -1.27 -1.02
N GLU A 152 1.03 -2.51 -0.63
CA GLU A 152 -0.34 -3.07 -0.62
C GLU A 152 -1.20 -2.43 0.47
N SER A 153 -0.62 -2.14 1.65
CA SER A 153 -1.30 -1.41 2.72
C SER A 153 -1.48 0.07 2.36
N GLU A 154 -0.47 0.72 1.79
CA GLU A 154 -0.50 2.12 1.32
C GLU A 154 -1.39 2.34 0.09
N ARG A 155 -1.88 1.24 -0.52
CA ARG A 155 -2.69 1.25 -1.74
C ARG A 155 -2.00 1.98 -2.89
N ARG A 156 -0.69 1.78 -3.04
CA ARG A 156 0.04 2.34 -4.19
C ARG A 156 -0.54 1.74 -5.48
N VAL A 157 -0.92 2.59 -6.42
CA VAL A 157 -1.26 2.17 -7.79
C VAL A 157 -0.02 1.99 -8.66
N HIS A 158 1.05 2.73 -8.32
CA HIS A 158 2.37 2.67 -8.95
C HIS A 158 3.34 1.85 -8.08
N TRP A 159 3.63 0.62 -8.50
CA TRP A 159 4.58 -0.31 -7.86
C TRP A 159 5.16 -1.28 -8.91
N SER A 160 6.29 -1.91 -8.60
CA SER A 160 6.87 -2.98 -9.41
C SER A 160 7.28 -4.15 -8.53
N GLU A 161 7.04 -5.37 -9.02
CA GLU A 161 7.50 -6.63 -8.41
C GLU A 161 8.58 -7.32 -9.27
N GLU A 162 9.10 -6.65 -10.32
CA GLU A 162 10.08 -7.23 -11.25
C GLU A 162 11.40 -7.69 -10.58
N SER A 163 11.74 -7.14 -9.42
CA SER A 163 12.87 -7.56 -8.59
C SER A 163 12.69 -8.96 -7.96
N PHE A 164 11.47 -9.48 -7.89
CA PHE A 164 11.18 -10.84 -7.44
C PHE A 164 11.33 -11.85 -8.59
N ASP A 165 11.75 -13.06 -8.23
CA ASP A 165 11.98 -14.13 -9.20
C ASP A 165 10.71 -14.53 -9.96
N GLU A 166 10.90 -14.95 -11.21
CA GLU A 166 9.81 -15.30 -12.13
C GLU A 166 8.96 -16.47 -11.63
N GLU A 167 9.55 -17.45 -10.93
CA GLU A 167 8.79 -18.60 -10.42
C GLU A 167 7.83 -18.18 -9.29
N PHE A 168 8.26 -17.27 -8.41
CA PHE A 168 7.40 -16.69 -7.37
C PHE A 168 6.28 -15.84 -7.96
N ARG A 169 6.59 -14.94 -8.89
CA ARG A 169 5.57 -14.12 -9.57
C ARG A 169 4.54 -14.96 -10.30
N GLN A 170 4.97 -15.93 -11.12
CA GLN A 170 4.04 -16.85 -11.81
C GLN A 170 3.18 -17.70 -10.86
N THR A 171 3.64 -17.96 -9.64
CA THR A 171 2.89 -18.75 -8.65
C THR A 171 1.92 -17.87 -7.84
N CYS A 172 2.33 -16.66 -7.47
CA CYS A 172 1.67 -15.88 -6.42
C CYS A 172 1.21 -14.47 -6.81
N SER A 173 1.70 -13.89 -7.93
CA SER A 173 1.40 -12.50 -8.33
C SER A 173 0.41 -12.35 -9.49
N VAL A 174 -0.01 -13.46 -10.12
CA VAL A 174 -0.87 -13.45 -11.32
C VAL A 174 -2.29 -12.91 -11.06
N CYS A 175 -2.78 -13.02 -9.81
CA CYS A 175 -4.15 -12.61 -9.45
C CYS A 175 -4.21 -11.43 -8.47
N HIS A 176 -3.16 -11.17 -7.71
CA HIS A 176 -3.05 -10.08 -6.74
C HIS A 176 -1.57 -9.78 -6.46
N PRO A 177 -1.21 -8.60 -5.90
CA PRO A 177 0.18 -8.27 -5.60
C PRO A 177 0.84 -9.27 -4.63
N LEU A 178 2.15 -9.50 -4.78
CA LEU A 178 2.98 -10.21 -3.79
C LEU A 178 3.01 -9.49 -2.45
N GLY A 179 2.76 -8.18 -2.39
CA GLY A 179 2.59 -7.43 -1.14
C GLY A 179 1.69 -8.16 -0.14
N ARG A 180 0.58 -8.76 -0.61
CA ARG A 180 -0.35 -9.57 0.22
C ARG A 180 0.27 -10.84 0.80
N VAL A 181 1.27 -11.41 0.14
CA VAL A 181 2.00 -12.62 0.58
C VAL A 181 3.10 -12.24 1.56
N LEU A 182 3.82 -11.15 1.27
CA LEU A 182 4.97 -10.66 2.04
C LEU A 182 4.57 -10.12 3.43
N ILE A 183 3.37 -9.56 3.57
CA ILE A 183 2.79 -9.09 4.85
C ILE A 183 2.06 -10.19 5.65
N GLN A 184 2.54 -11.44 5.57
CA GLN A 184 2.07 -12.56 6.39
C GLN A 184 3.25 -13.42 6.88
N GLN A 185 3.10 -14.06 8.04
CA GLN A 185 4.05 -15.06 8.56
C GLN A 185 3.22 -16.29 8.98
N ARG A 186 3.69 -17.50 8.70
CA ARG A 186 2.92 -18.75 8.90
C ARG A 186 3.86 -19.90 9.24
N ASP A 187 3.33 -20.94 9.87
CA ASP A 187 4.06 -22.21 9.88
C ASP A 187 3.92 -22.95 8.53
N GLN A 188 4.68 -24.02 8.38
CA GLN A 188 4.73 -24.80 7.14
C GLN A 188 3.36 -25.41 6.76
N GLU A 189 2.55 -25.78 7.75
CA GLU A 189 1.22 -26.36 7.53
C GLU A 189 0.23 -25.28 7.07
N GLU A 190 0.25 -24.09 7.67
CA GLU A 190 -0.59 -22.96 7.26
C GLU A 190 -0.27 -22.42 5.86
N TRP A 191 0.98 -22.53 5.40
CA TRP A 191 1.34 -22.24 4.00
C TRP A 191 0.69 -23.25 3.03
N GLN A 192 0.70 -24.54 3.36
CA GLN A 192 0.04 -25.57 2.55
C GLN A 192 -1.49 -25.47 2.60
N LEU A 193 -2.06 -25.20 3.78
CA LEU A 193 -3.50 -24.95 3.92
C LEU A 193 -3.94 -23.66 3.22
N LEU A 194 -3.06 -22.66 3.06
CA LEU A 194 -3.33 -21.50 2.21
C LEU A 194 -3.45 -21.89 0.72
N ARG A 195 -2.53 -22.72 0.20
CA ARG A 195 -2.63 -23.27 -1.17
C ARG A 195 -3.90 -24.09 -1.36
N ALA A 196 -4.25 -24.94 -0.40
CA ALA A 196 -5.50 -25.70 -0.43
C ALA A 196 -6.74 -24.77 -0.48
N THR A 197 -6.76 -23.69 0.30
CA THR A 197 -7.83 -22.67 0.26
C THR A 197 -7.93 -21.97 -1.11
N HIS A 198 -6.81 -21.63 -1.75
CA HIS A 198 -6.82 -21.03 -3.10
C HIS A 198 -7.41 -21.99 -4.14
N VAL A 199 -6.97 -23.25 -4.14
CA VAL A 199 -7.49 -24.27 -5.08
C VAL A 199 -8.96 -24.62 -4.80
N ALA A 200 -9.39 -24.60 -3.54
CA ALA A 200 -10.78 -24.87 -3.16
C ALA A 200 -11.75 -23.76 -3.60
N TYR A 201 -11.41 -22.48 -3.40
CA TYR A 201 -12.26 -21.36 -3.82
C TYR A 201 -12.09 -21.01 -5.31
N PHE A 202 -10.91 -21.26 -5.89
CA PHE A 202 -10.60 -20.94 -7.28
C PHE A 202 -9.97 -22.16 -8.00
N PRO A 203 -10.74 -23.20 -8.37
CA PRO A 203 -10.20 -24.44 -8.95
C PRO A 203 -9.34 -24.25 -10.20
N LEU A 204 -9.57 -23.20 -10.98
CA LEU A 204 -8.79 -22.85 -12.17
C LEU A 204 -7.36 -22.37 -11.84
N SER A 205 -7.09 -21.91 -10.61
CA SER A 205 -5.74 -21.53 -10.15
C SER A 205 -4.79 -22.71 -9.97
N ARG A 206 -5.32 -23.96 -9.99
CA ARG A 206 -4.55 -25.18 -9.76
C ARG A 206 -3.33 -25.32 -10.67
N GLY A 207 -3.41 -24.86 -11.93
CA GLY A 207 -2.29 -24.89 -12.88
C GLY A 207 -1.11 -24.01 -12.45
N GLN A 208 -1.39 -22.82 -11.91
CA GLN A 208 -0.39 -21.86 -11.40
C GLN A 208 0.31 -22.42 -10.15
N MET A 209 -0.47 -23.07 -9.28
CA MET A 209 -0.02 -23.66 -8.02
C MET A 209 0.52 -25.10 -8.18
N GLY A 210 1.09 -25.47 -9.33
CA GLY A 210 1.81 -26.74 -9.54
C GLY A 210 0.98 -27.99 -9.84
N GLY A 211 -0.35 -27.88 -9.98
CA GLY A 211 -1.26 -29.02 -10.19
C GLY A 211 -1.81 -29.21 -11.60
N GLY A 212 -1.25 -28.53 -12.62
CA GLY A 212 -1.64 -28.64 -14.03
C GLY A 212 -0.99 -29.85 -14.75
N PRO A 213 -1.34 -30.09 -16.03
CA PRO A 213 -0.55 -30.99 -16.88
C PRO A 213 0.90 -30.49 -16.97
N PRO A 214 1.90 -31.38 -17.17
CA PRO A 214 3.28 -30.96 -17.36
C PRO A 214 3.39 -30.03 -18.58
N PRO A 215 4.19 -28.95 -18.52
CA PRO A 215 4.34 -28.01 -19.62
C PRO A 215 4.85 -28.73 -20.87
N GLU A 216 4.23 -28.46 -22.01
CA GLU A 216 4.65 -29.05 -23.28
C GLU A 216 6.01 -28.48 -23.69
N GLU A 217 6.74 -29.20 -24.57
CA GLU A 217 8.08 -28.76 -24.99
C GLU A 217 8.05 -27.44 -25.79
N SER A 218 6.89 -27.07 -26.33
CA SER A 218 6.56 -25.79 -26.94
C SER A 218 6.67 -24.60 -25.97
N ASP A 219 6.17 -24.74 -24.74
CA ASP A 219 6.24 -23.68 -23.70
C ASP A 219 7.69 -23.32 -23.33
N ARG A 220 8.62 -24.27 -23.48
CA ARG A 220 10.05 -24.06 -23.22
C ARG A 220 10.81 -23.40 -24.37
N ARG A 221 10.22 -23.35 -25.57
CA ARG A 221 10.86 -22.78 -26.78
C ARG A 221 10.19 -21.49 -27.27
N GLY A 222 9.03 -21.12 -26.73
CA GLY A 222 8.21 -20.00 -27.21
C GLY A 222 8.52 -18.59 -26.67
N ARG A 223 9.42 -18.42 -25.68
CA ARG A 223 9.67 -17.11 -25.01
C ARG A 223 11.10 -16.56 -25.16
N GLY A 224 11.75 -16.88 -26.27
CA GLY A 224 13.02 -16.27 -26.69
C GLY A 224 12.96 -15.83 -28.15
N GLY A 225 12.35 -14.67 -28.41
CA GLY A 225 12.27 -14.09 -29.75
C GLY A 225 13.40 -13.08 -30.00
N PRO A 226 14.33 -13.33 -30.96
CA PRO A 226 15.13 -12.26 -31.55
C PRO A 226 14.26 -11.42 -32.51
N ALA A 227 14.72 -10.21 -32.82
CA ALA A 227 13.99 -9.28 -33.66
C ALA A 227 13.86 -9.71 -35.13
N GLY A 228 12.76 -9.29 -35.78
CA GLY A 228 12.76 -9.00 -37.23
C GLY A 228 11.77 -9.76 -38.12
N ALA A 229 10.79 -9.01 -38.62
CA ALA A 229 10.13 -9.13 -39.94
C ALA A 229 9.28 -10.38 -40.31
N GLY A 230 8.02 -10.11 -40.72
CA GLY A 230 7.60 -10.47 -42.08
C GLY A 230 6.44 -11.46 -42.28
N GLN A 231 5.22 -10.91 -42.41
CA GLN A 231 4.09 -11.38 -43.26
C GLN A 231 3.45 -12.78 -43.02
N GLY A 232 2.14 -12.90 -43.29
CA GLY A 232 1.53 -14.19 -43.68
C GLY A 232 0.18 -14.57 -43.09
N SER A 233 -0.88 -13.84 -43.44
CA SER A 233 -2.29 -14.28 -43.58
C SER A 233 -2.72 -15.73 -43.30
N GLY A 234 -3.91 -15.92 -42.72
CA GLY A 234 -4.92 -16.80 -43.34
C GLY A 234 -5.78 -17.74 -42.47
N ALA A 235 -7.04 -17.33 -42.25
CA ALA A 235 -8.26 -18.15 -42.24
C ALA A 235 -8.49 -19.26 -41.18
N ALA A 236 -9.77 -19.61 -41.00
CA ALA A 236 -10.31 -20.56 -40.02
C ALA A 236 -10.92 -21.81 -40.69
N ALA A 237 -11.12 -22.92 -39.95
CA ALA A 237 -12.26 -23.85 -40.12
C ALA A 237 -12.36 -24.98 -39.05
N SER A 238 -13.50 -25.01 -38.34
CA SER A 238 -14.37 -26.17 -38.01
C SER A 238 -13.86 -27.58 -37.62
N MET A 239 -14.23 -27.99 -36.39
CA MET A 239 -15.11 -29.14 -36.01
C MET A 239 -14.87 -30.62 -36.45
N GLN A 240 -15.18 -31.51 -35.48
CA GLN A 240 -15.51 -32.96 -35.55
C GLN A 240 -14.37 -33.96 -35.88
N GLY A 241 -14.24 -35.10 -35.18
CA GLY A 241 -14.92 -35.58 -33.96
C GLY A 241 -14.73 -37.10 -33.71
N GLY A 242 -15.07 -37.60 -32.51
CA GLY A 242 -15.46 -39.01 -32.29
C GLY A 242 -14.55 -39.95 -31.49
N GLY A 243 -14.94 -40.19 -30.22
CA GLY A 243 -15.08 -41.55 -29.66
C GLY A 243 -13.86 -42.31 -29.11
N GLY A 244 -13.87 -42.63 -27.80
CA GLY A 244 -12.92 -43.57 -27.19
C GLY A 244 -12.91 -43.53 -25.66
N GLY A 245 -13.95 -44.07 -25.01
CA GLY A 245 -14.02 -44.09 -23.54
C GLY A 245 -13.15 -45.16 -22.90
N GLY A 246 -12.45 -44.82 -21.82
CA GLY A 246 -11.72 -45.75 -20.96
C GLY A 246 -11.64 -45.19 -19.53
N GLY A 247 -12.36 -45.83 -18.60
CA GLY A 247 -12.42 -45.39 -17.21
C GLY A 247 -11.12 -45.65 -16.44
N GLY A 248 -10.67 -44.67 -15.65
CA GLY A 248 -9.44 -44.74 -14.87
C GLY A 248 -9.27 -43.57 -13.89
N GLY A 249 -10.38 -43.10 -13.31
CA GLY A 249 -10.38 -41.98 -12.39
C GLY A 249 -10.11 -42.43 -10.95
N GLY A 250 -9.00 -41.96 -10.38
CA GLY A 250 -8.66 -42.14 -8.95
C GLY A 250 -7.39 -42.95 -8.71
N ASP A 251 -6.23 -42.26 -8.71
CA ASP A 251 -5.10 -42.47 -7.77
C ASP A 251 -3.83 -41.67 -8.13
N ALA A 252 -3.74 -41.16 -9.36
CA ALA A 252 -2.57 -40.39 -9.83
C ALA A 252 -2.24 -39.12 -9.02
N GLN A 253 -3.18 -38.60 -8.21
CA GLN A 253 -3.05 -37.33 -7.50
C GLN A 253 -2.44 -37.43 -6.09
N ARG A 254 -2.04 -38.62 -5.63
CA ARG A 254 -1.37 -38.81 -4.32
C ARG A 254 0.15 -39.02 -4.39
N ARG A 255 0.78 -38.84 -5.57
CA ARG A 255 2.22 -39.15 -5.78
C ARG A 255 3.03 -38.12 -6.60
N SER A 256 2.60 -36.87 -6.71
CA SER A 256 3.51 -35.76 -7.04
C SER A 256 4.31 -35.37 -5.79
N GLY A 257 5.35 -36.12 -5.47
CA GLY A 257 6.15 -35.88 -4.27
C GLY A 257 6.94 -34.58 -4.34
N GLY A 258 6.56 -33.58 -3.54
CA GLY A 258 7.40 -32.48 -3.02
C GLY A 258 8.18 -31.60 -4.02
N ASN A 259 7.93 -31.72 -5.32
CA ASN A 259 8.80 -31.17 -6.37
C ASN A 259 8.01 -30.46 -7.48
N ASP A 260 6.74 -30.12 -7.23
CA ASP A 260 6.03 -29.16 -8.05
C ASP A 260 6.43 -27.71 -7.67
N ARG A 261 6.08 -26.76 -8.55
CA ARG A 261 6.39 -25.34 -8.38
C ARG A 261 5.82 -24.75 -7.09
N GLY A 262 4.58 -25.11 -6.76
CA GLY A 262 3.90 -24.63 -5.57
C GLY A 262 4.61 -25.09 -4.30
N ASP A 263 4.97 -26.37 -4.22
CA ASP A 263 5.67 -26.91 -3.05
C ASP A 263 7.05 -26.27 -2.82
N ARG A 264 7.83 -26.01 -3.88
CA ARG A 264 9.11 -25.28 -3.75
C ARG A 264 8.91 -23.86 -3.21
N ILE A 265 7.96 -23.11 -3.76
CA ILE A 265 7.67 -21.74 -3.33
C ILE A 265 7.16 -21.72 -1.89
N LEU A 266 6.26 -22.64 -1.50
CA LEU A 266 5.76 -22.73 -0.13
C LEU A 266 6.81 -23.19 0.87
N ALA A 267 7.73 -24.08 0.50
CA ALA A 267 8.86 -24.46 1.36
C ALA A 267 9.77 -23.25 1.63
N ARG A 268 10.09 -22.48 0.58
CA ARG A 268 10.86 -21.24 0.70
C ARG A 268 10.13 -20.18 1.53
N LEU A 269 8.82 -20.05 1.39
CA LEU A 269 8.00 -19.16 2.23
C LEU A 269 7.94 -19.65 3.68
N ALA A 270 7.92 -20.96 3.96
CA ALA A 270 7.97 -21.47 5.33
C ALA A 270 9.33 -21.16 6.01
N GLU A 271 10.43 -21.14 5.25
CA GLU A 271 11.77 -20.78 5.72
C GLU A 271 11.96 -19.26 5.89
N GLN A 272 11.53 -18.45 4.92
CA GLN A 272 11.72 -16.99 4.89
C GLN A 272 10.63 -16.22 5.66
N GLN A 273 9.46 -16.83 5.84
CA GLN A 273 8.28 -16.24 6.47
C GLN A 273 7.69 -17.15 7.59
N PRO A 274 8.52 -17.66 8.53
CA PRO A 274 8.08 -18.57 9.57
C PRO A 274 7.23 -17.86 10.63
N LEU A 275 6.34 -18.64 11.27
CA LEU A 275 5.45 -18.14 12.32
C LEU A 275 6.19 -17.40 13.44
N PHE A 276 7.33 -17.91 13.89
CA PHE A 276 8.16 -17.28 14.92
C PHE A 276 9.49 -16.83 14.32
N THR A 277 9.85 -15.57 14.58
CA THR A 277 11.16 -15.00 14.27
C THR A 277 11.77 -14.43 15.56
N PRO A 278 13.10 -14.43 15.74
CA PRO A 278 13.73 -13.84 16.93
C PRO A 278 13.34 -12.37 17.14
N ARG A 279 13.14 -11.61 16.05
CA ARG A 279 12.68 -10.22 16.11
C ARG A 279 11.25 -10.12 16.61
N TRP A 280 10.34 -11.00 16.19
CA TRP A 280 8.97 -11.03 16.70
C TRP A 280 8.93 -11.41 18.18
N GLU A 281 9.71 -12.40 18.60
CA GLU A 281 9.77 -12.80 20.02
C GLU A 281 10.30 -11.65 20.91
N GLN A 282 11.30 -10.90 20.45
CA GLN A 282 11.72 -9.66 21.13
C GLN A 282 10.63 -8.56 21.10
N TRP A 283 9.99 -8.34 19.97
CA TRP A 283 8.93 -7.33 19.85
C TRP A 283 7.74 -7.60 20.79
N VAL A 284 7.35 -8.87 20.97
CA VAL A 284 6.32 -9.25 21.97
C VAL A 284 6.76 -8.92 23.40
N ILE A 285 8.03 -9.18 23.76
CA ILE A 285 8.57 -8.87 25.09
C ILE A 285 8.57 -7.35 25.36
N HIS A 286 8.91 -6.54 24.36
CA HIS A 286 9.00 -5.07 24.50
C HIS A 286 7.70 -4.33 24.16
N ARG A 287 6.60 -5.05 23.90
CA ARG A 287 5.30 -4.47 23.52
C ARG A 287 4.77 -3.57 24.65
N ARG A 288 4.51 -2.31 24.30
CA ARG A 288 3.96 -1.28 25.19
C ARG A 288 3.13 -0.28 24.39
N GLU A 289 2.25 0.45 25.05
CA GLU A 289 1.65 1.64 24.45
C GLU A 289 2.75 2.64 24.09
N VAL A 290 2.67 3.21 22.89
CA VAL A 290 3.63 4.20 22.40
C VAL A 290 3.07 5.60 22.63
N PRO A 291 3.81 6.51 23.30
CA PRO A 291 3.40 7.90 23.46
C PRO A 291 3.55 8.60 22.10
N LEU A 292 2.54 8.50 21.23
CA LEU A 292 2.56 9.06 19.88
C LEU A 292 2.18 10.56 19.85
N ALA A 293 1.43 11.01 20.87
CA ALA A 293 0.90 12.36 20.96
C ALA A 293 2.00 13.44 20.99
N GLY A 294 1.68 14.60 20.40
CA GLY A 294 2.60 15.73 20.25
C GLY A 294 2.55 16.33 18.84
N GLU A 295 3.47 17.26 18.58
CA GLU A 295 3.65 17.87 17.27
C GLU A 295 4.71 17.15 16.43
N TRP A 296 4.45 17.12 15.14
CA TRP A 296 5.33 16.56 14.12
C TRP A 296 5.47 17.56 12.98
N THR A 297 6.68 17.74 12.45
CA THR A 297 6.85 18.40 11.16
C THR A 297 6.56 17.39 10.05
N ALA A 298 5.63 17.71 9.18
CA ALA A 298 5.29 16.88 8.04
C ALA A 298 6.04 17.35 6.79
N ILE A 299 6.66 16.41 6.10
CA ILE A 299 7.19 16.55 4.74
C ILE A 299 6.25 15.75 3.85
N ALA A 300 5.81 16.34 2.74
CA ALA A 300 4.79 15.77 1.88
C ALA A 300 5.17 15.90 0.40
N HIS A 301 4.61 15.05 -0.43
CA HIS A 301 4.62 15.19 -1.88
C HIS A 301 3.29 14.68 -2.46
N GLU A 302 2.63 15.48 -3.31
CA GLU A 302 1.40 15.08 -4.01
C GLU A 302 1.58 15.28 -5.51
N VAL A 303 1.43 14.21 -6.30
CA VAL A 303 1.58 14.25 -7.77
C VAL A 303 0.62 15.29 -8.36
N GLY A 304 1.20 16.24 -9.09
CA GLY A 304 0.52 17.40 -9.69
C GLY A 304 0.52 18.68 -8.83
N ARG A 305 0.94 18.61 -7.55
CA ARG A 305 1.18 19.77 -6.66
C ARG A 305 2.65 19.91 -6.23
N GLY A 306 3.40 18.81 -6.29
CA GLY A 306 4.80 18.73 -5.89
C GLY A 306 4.98 18.60 -4.38
N ASP A 307 6.14 19.08 -3.90
CA ASP A 307 6.54 18.99 -2.49
C ASP A 307 5.72 19.93 -1.59
N GLY A 308 5.57 19.56 -0.31
CA GLY A 308 4.98 20.39 0.72
C GLY A 308 5.58 20.16 2.11
N VAL A 309 5.45 21.15 2.98
CA VAL A 309 5.94 21.10 4.37
C VAL A 309 4.88 21.67 5.31
N GLY A 310 4.82 21.18 6.54
CA GLY A 310 3.91 21.72 7.55
C GLY A 310 3.97 21.02 8.90
N THR A 311 2.81 20.96 9.57
CA THR A 311 2.65 20.43 10.93
C THR A 311 1.55 19.38 10.96
N VAL A 312 1.78 18.32 11.74
CA VAL A 312 0.75 17.37 12.17
C VAL A 312 0.72 17.33 13.69
N THR A 313 -0.48 17.45 14.27
CA THR A 313 -0.69 17.36 15.70
C THR A 313 -1.49 16.10 16.01
N LEU A 314 -0.93 15.25 16.88
CA LEU A 314 -1.57 14.02 17.36
C LEU A 314 -1.99 14.20 18.81
N THR A 315 -3.29 14.06 19.09
CA THR A 315 -3.87 14.22 20.42
C THR A 315 -4.45 12.89 20.88
N ARG A 316 -3.89 12.29 21.94
CA ARG A 316 -4.37 11.00 22.46
C ARG A 316 -5.78 11.12 23.04
N THR A 317 -6.68 10.26 22.59
CA THR A 317 -8.08 10.18 23.07
C THR A 317 -8.31 8.95 23.95
N ALA A 318 -7.72 7.81 23.60
CA ALA A 318 -7.71 6.58 24.40
C ALA A 318 -6.38 5.82 24.19
N ALA A 319 -6.27 4.58 24.68
CA ALA A 319 -5.09 3.75 24.42
C ALA A 319 -4.95 3.50 22.91
N ASP A 320 -3.76 3.75 22.36
CA ASP A 320 -3.45 3.70 20.91
C ASP A 320 -4.38 4.51 19.98
N GLU A 321 -5.24 5.38 20.51
CA GLU A 321 -6.26 6.13 19.76
C GLU A 321 -5.99 7.64 19.84
N TYR A 322 -6.11 8.30 18.69
CA TYR A 322 -5.71 9.70 18.54
C TYR A 322 -6.69 10.47 17.64
N ASP A 323 -6.93 11.73 17.98
CA ASP A 323 -7.34 12.74 17.00
C ASP A 323 -6.09 13.23 16.25
N VAL A 324 -6.22 13.49 14.95
CA VAL A 324 -5.14 14.00 14.08
C VAL A 324 -5.59 15.29 13.38
N ALA A 325 -4.72 16.29 13.41
CA ALA A 325 -4.88 17.53 12.66
C ALA A 325 -3.68 17.74 11.73
N TRP A 326 -3.94 17.92 10.43
CA TRP A 326 -2.95 18.19 9.39
C TRP A 326 -3.01 19.67 8.98
N ASN A 327 -1.85 20.31 8.83
CA ASN A 327 -1.70 21.59 8.18
C ASN A 327 -0.43 21.61 7.32
N LEU A 328 -0.57 21.58 5.99
CA LEU A 328 0.51 21.61 5.01
C LEU A 328 0.41 22.84 4.10
N ARG A 329 1.56 23.26 3.56
CA ARG A 329 1.66 24.17 2.42
C ARG A 329 2.55 23.53 1.35
N PHE A 330 2.11 23.60 0.09
CA PHE A 330 2.77 23.00 -1.06
C PHE A 330 3.52 24.04 -1.91
N ALA A 331 4.41 23.58 -2.78
CA ALA A 331 5.26 24.40 -3.64
C ALA A 331 4.46 25.26 -4.65
N ASP A 332 3.26 24.82 -5.04
CA ASP A 332 2.29 25.59 -5.83
C ASP A 332 1.59 26.74 -5.04
N GLY A 333 1.93 26.90 -3.75
CA GLY A 333 1.33 27.88 -2.84
C GLY A 333 0.01 27.42 -2.20
N SER A 334 -0.49 26.24 -2.56
CA SER A 334 -1.76 25.72 -2.06
C SER A 334 -1.64 25.15 -0.63
N ALA A 335 -2.79 25.09 0.05
CA ALA A 335 -2.91 24.58 1.40
C ALA A 335 -3.53 23.17 1.42
N LEU A 336 -3.22 22.39 2.46
CA LEU A 336 -4.01 21.24 2.85
C LEU A 336 -4.21 21.30 4.36
N GLU A 337 -5.46 21.38 4.79
CA GLU A 337 -5.84 21.41 6.21
C GLU A 337 -6.91 20.33 6.41
N ARG A 338 -6.70 19.42 7.36
CA ARG A 338 -7.59 18.26 7.57
C ARG A 338 -7.67 17.91 9.04
N ASN A 339 -8.82 17.40 9.47
CA ASN A 339 -8.99 16.82 10.80
C ASN A 339 -9.51 15.39 10.69
N GLY A 340 -9.11 14.52 11.62
CA GLY A 340 -9.37 13.09 11.53
C GLY A 340 -9.13 12.34 12.83
N LYS A 341 -9.18 11.02 12.74
CA LYS A 341 -8.88 10.07 13.82
C LYS A 341 -7.91 9.02 13.32
N GLY A 342 -7.11 8.45 14.22
CA GLY A 342 -6.24 7.32 13.89
C GLY A 342 -6.00 6.36 15.05
N LEU A 343 -5.63 5.14 14.68
CA LEU A 343 -5.29 4.04 15.58
C LEU A 343 -3.87 3.55 15.29
N LEU A 344 -3.11 3.25 16.34
CA LEU A 344 -1.78 2.65 16.24
C LEU A 344 -1.85 1.15 16.52
N TYR A 345 -1.85 0.33 15.47
CA TYR A 345 -1.75 -1.13 15.63
C TYR A 345 -0.31 -1.55 15.93
N ALA A 346 -0.15 -2.62 16.70
CA ALA A 346 1.13 -3.27 17.00
C ALA A 346 2.23 -2.35 17.59
N GLY A 347 1.88 -1.15 18.06
CA GLY A 347 2.82 -0.13 18.53
C GLY A 347 3.62 0.57 17.42
N TYR A 348 3.30 0.37 16.14
CA TYR A 348 4.00 1.05 15.04
C TYR A 348 3.15 1.33 13.78
N SER A 349 2.07 0.59 13.56
CA SER A 349 1.30 0.60 12.32
C SER A 349 0.11 1.55 12.41
N TRP A 350 0.30 2.83 12.08
CA TRP A 350 -0.74 3.85 12.08
C TRP A 350 -1.76 3.63 10.97
N ARG A 351 -3.05 3.69 11.32
CA ARG A 351 -4.16 3.78 10.38
C ARG A 351 -5.06 4.95 10.76
N GLY A 352 -5.10 5.94 9.90
CA GLY A 352 -5.88 7.16 10.08
C GLY A 352 -7.02 7.29 9.07
N SER A 353 -7.89 8.25 9.35
CA SER A 353 -8.91 8.73 8.44
C SER A 353 -9.17 10.20 8.75
N SER A 354 -8.88 11.09 7.80
CA SER A 354 -9.10 12.54 7.93
C SER A 354 -9.96 13.09 6.80
N LYS A 355 -10.65 14.19 7.06
CA LYS A 355 -11.59 14.83 6.13
C LYS A 355 -11.09 16.20 5.68
N GLU A 356 -11.37 16.54 4.42
CA GLU A 356 -11.23 17.91 3.90
C GLU A 356 -12.18 18.87 4.65
N PRO A 357 -11.90 20.18 4.68
CA PRO A 357 -12.79 21.15 5.30
C PRO A 357 -14.15 21.21 4.60
N GLY A 358 -15.22 21.49 5.36
CA GLY A 358 -16.59 21.59 4.85
C GLY A 358 -17.41 20.30 4.96
N GLU A 359 -18.73 20.44 4.87
CA GLU A 359 -19.67 19.33 5.07
C GLU A 359 -19.53 18.24 3.99
N SER A 360 -19.26 18.62 2.75
CA SER A 360 -19.01 17.75 1.61
C SER A 360 -17.55 17.35 1.40
N GLY A 361 -16.63 17.74 2.30
CA GLY A 361 -15.21 17.45 2.18
C GLY A 361 -14.92 15.94 2.10
N ARG A 362 -14.00 15.50 1.23
CA ARG A 362 -13.74 14.07 1.03
C ARG A 362 -12.94 13.48 2.18
N THR A 363 -13.33 12.27 2.58
CA THR A 363 -12.55 11.44 3.51
C THR A 363 -11.36 10.83 2.77
N TRP A 364 -10.20 10.88 3.40
CA TRP A 364 -8.98 10.22 2.95
C TRP A 364 -8.53 9.24 4.04
N ARG A 365 -8.03 8.07 3.64
CA ARG A 365 -7.41 7.10 4.54
C ARG A 365 -5.94 7.44 4.69
N GLU A 366 -5.35 7.04 5.81
CA GLU A 366 -3.95 7.30 6.14
C GLU A 366 -3.28 6.00 6.57
N VAL A 367 -2.16 5.66 5.97
CA VAL A 367 -1.41 4.44 6.26
C VAL A 367 0.04 4.83 6.45
N LEU A 368 0.55 4.71 7.67
CA LEU A 368 1.94 5.03 8.00
C LEU A 368 2.55 3.97 8.94
N LEU A 369 3.88 3.81 8.89
CA LEU A 369 4.66 3.04 9.85
C LEU A 369 5.58 3.96 10.65
N LEU A 370 5.57 3.80 11.97
CA LEU A 370 6.47 4.44 12.92
C LEU A 370 7.83 3.73 12.92
N ASP A 371 8.92 4.48 12.95
CA ASP A 371 10.26 3.93 13.11
C ASP A 371 10.52 3.38 14.53
N GLU A 372 11.58 2.61 14.70
CA GLU A 372 11.89 1.98 16.00
C GLU A 372 12.39 2.99 17.05
N GLY A 373 12.89 4.15 16.62
CA GLY A 373 13.27 5.25 17.52
C GLY A 373 12.08 6.11 17.98
N TRP A 374 10.89 5.90 17.40
CA TRP A 374 9.71 6.75 17.55
C TRP A 374 9.99 8.23 17.23
N LYS A 375 10.81 8.48 16.21
CA LYS A 375 11.20 9.79 15.70
C LYS A 375 10.52 10.13 14.38
N SER A 376 10.10 9.15 13.59
CA SER A 376 9.38 9.38 12.33
C SER A 376 8.28 8.39 12.01
N LEU A 377 7.24 8.87 11.33
CA LEU A 377 6.23 8.05 10.64
C LEU A 377 6.41 8.23 9.14
N LYS A 378 6.35 7.15 8.35
CA LYS A 378 6.38 7.21 6.88
C LYS A 378 5.19 6.47 6.28
N GLY A 379 4.61 7.02 5.22
CA GLY A 379 3.61 6.33 4.41
C GLY A 379 2.80 7.27 3.53
N ARG A 380 1.51 6.99 3.35
CA ARG A 380 0.65 7.64 2.36
C ARG A 380 -0.73 7.99 2.90
N LEU A 381 -1.25 9.16 2.51
CA LEU A 381 -2.67 9.51 2.62
C LEU A 381 -3.31 9.31 1.25
N PHE A 382 -4.52 8.74 1.18
CA PHE A 382 -5.15 8.46 -0.11
C PHE A 382 -6.69 8.51 -0.13
N THR A 383 -7.22 8.68 -1.33
CA THR A 383 -8.64 8.72 -1.66
C THR A 383 -8.83 8.34 -3.15
N GLY A 384 -10.06 8.45 -3.64
CA GLY A 384 -10.45 7.94 -4.95
C GLY A 384 -11.12 6.57 -4.82
N ALA A 385 -11.73 6.09 -5.90
CA ALA A 385 -12.46 4.83 -5.83
C ALA A 385 -11.54 3.61 -5.86
N TYR A 386 -10.28 3.78 -6.26
CA TYR A 386 -9.24 2.75 -6.36
C TYR A 386 -8.01 3.16 -5.53
N ASP A 387 -8.18 4.07 -4.57
CA ASP A 387 -7.13 4.64 -3.72
C ASP A 387 -5.99 5.33 -4.52
N GLU A 388 -6.29 5.75 -5.75
CA GLU A 388 -5.34 6.23 -6.74
C GLU A 388 -4.78 7.63 -6.45
N LEU A 389 -5.59 8.52 -5.85
CA LEU A 389 -5.18 9.87 -5.50
C LEU A 389 -4.55 9.86 -4.11
N GLY A 390 -3.34 10.41 -3.95
CA GLY A 390 -2.70 10.41 -2.63
C GLY A 390 -1.56 11.40 -2.45
N VAL A 391 -1.17 11.58 -1.19
CA VAL A 391 -0.03 12.37 -0.72
C VAL A 391 0.93 11.42 -0.01
N GLU A 392 2.16 11.37 -0.49
CA GLU A 392 3.30 10.73 0.18
C GLU A 392 3.72 11.58 1.38
N VAL A 393 3.99 10.98 2.54
CA VAL A 393 4.32 11.73 3.76
C VAL A 393 5.40 11.08 4.61
N GLU A 394 6.27 11.94 5.17
CA GLU A 394 7.08 11.63 6.34
C GLU A 394 6.78 12.65 7.46
N LEU A 395 6.44 12.15 8.65
CA LEU A 395 6.26 12.96 9.86
C LEU A 395 7.51 12.84 10.72
N LEU A 396 8.00 13.96 11.24
CA LEU A 396 9.22 14.08 12.04
C LEU A 396 8.89 14.66 13.40
N ARG A 397 9.12 13.89 14.46
CA ARG A 397 8.72 14.25 15.83
C ARG A 397 9.46 15.50 16.29
N ARG A 398 8.73 16.53 16.70
CA ARG A 398 9.33 17.69 17.36
C ARG A 398 9.68 17.31 18.79
N ILE A 399 10.95 17.45 19.14
CA ILE A 399 11.47 17.27 20.50
C ILE A 399 12.21 18.53 20.95
N PRO A 400 12.48 18.71 22.26
CA PRO A 400 13.28 19.84 22.78
C PRO A 400 14.79 19.76 22.45
N SER A 401 15.15 19.33 21.24
CA SER A 401 16.51 19.29 20.71
C SER A 401 16.53 19.97 19.34
N PRO A 402 17.44 20.91 19.08
CA PRO A 402 17.59 21.51 17.75
C PRO A 402 17.83 20.43 16.68
N ALA A 403 17.11 20.50 15.56
CA ALA A 403 17.27 19.60 14.42
C ALA A 403 16.71 20.22 13.14
N VAL A 404 17.33 19.90 11.99
CA VAL A 404 16.89 20.33 10.66
C VAL A 404 16.14 19.20 9.97
N PHE A 405 14.92 19.50 9.51
CA PHE A 405 13.96 18.52 9.01
C PHE A 405 13.66 18.65 7.51
N ALA A 406 13.45 19.87 7.01
CA ALA A 406 13.20 20.13 5.58
C ALA A 406 13.77 21.48 5.15
N ILE A 407 14.02 21.65 3.85
CA ILE A 407 14.57 22.89 3.28
C ILE A 407 13.75 23.24 2.03
N VAL A 408 13.26 24.46 1.96
CA VAL A 408 12.41 24.93 0.86
C VAL A 408 12.94 26.27 0.31
N PRO A 409 13.25 26.37 -1.00
CA PRO A 409 13.44 25.27 -1.95
C PRO A 409 14.76 24.52 -1.68
N ARG A 410 14.79 23.20 -1.87
CA ARG A 410 16.02 22.39 -1.68
C ARG A 410 17.03 22.50 -2.84
N HIS A 411 16.60 22.89 -4.04
CA HIS A 411 17.46 22.96 -5.22
C HIS A 411 18.13 24.33 -5.32
N VAL A 412 19.46 24.35 -5.40
CA VAL A 412 20.27 25.57 -5.46
C VAL A 412 21.21 25.51 -6.66
N THR A 413 21.27 26.60 -7.42
CA THR A 413 22.13 26.68 -8.61
C THR A 413 23.62 26.72 -8.24
N VAL A 414 24.47 26.23 -9.12
CA VAL A 414 25.90 26.51 -9.13
C VAL A 414 26.19 27.51 -10.26
N PRO A 415 26.75 28.70 -9.98
CA PRO A 415 26.92 29.33 -8.67
C PRO A 415 25.60 29.86 -8.08
N SER A 416 25.67 30.47 -6.90
CA SER A 416 24.56 31.26 -6.34
C SER A 416 25.10 32.34 -5.40
N GLN A 417 24.39 33.46 -5.30
CA GLN A 417 24.72 34.54 -4.34
C GLN A 417 23.44 35.07 -3.71
N GLY A 418 23.43 35.23 -2.39
CA GLY A 418 22.28 35.72 -1.62
C GLY A 418 21.07 34.79 -1.67
N ARG A 419 21.25 33.48 -1.89
CA ARG A 419 20.14 32.54 -2.05
C ARG A 419 19.47 32.27 -0.70
N VAL A 420 18.22 32.70 -0.58
CA VAL A 420 17.40 32.46 0.61
C VAL A 420 16.77 31.07 0.59
N LEU A 421 16.88 30.35 1.71
CA LEU A 421 16.31 29.04 1.97
C LEU A 421 15.47 29.09 3.26
N ASP A 422 14.22 28.63 3.22
CA ASP A 422 13.41 28.42 4.42
C ASP A 422 13.72 27.02 4.98
N VAL A 423 14.40 26.99 6.13
CA VAL A 423 14.85 25.77 6.81
C VAL A 423 13.89 25.43 7.95
N HIS A 424 13.12 24.37 7.75
CA HIS A 424 12.14 23.85 8.70
C HIS A 424 12.81 22.84 9.63
N GLY A 425 12.47 22.90 10.93
CA GLY A 425 13.10 22.09 11.96
C GLY A 425 12.30 22.07 13.27
N CYS A 426 12.99 21.83 14.38
CA CYS A 426 12.46 22.06 15.72
C CYS A 426 13.51 22.64 16.66
N ALA A 427 13.03 23.28 17.74
CA ALA A 427 13.81 23.85 18.83
C ALA A 427 14.98 24.78 18.42
N PHE A 428 14.85 25.54 17.34
CA PHE A 428 15.87 26.54 16.98
C PHE A 428 16.06 27.57 18.11
N PRO A 429 17.31 27.76 18.59
CA PRO A 429 17.64 28.61 19.73
C PRO A 429 17.37 30.09 19.46
N ASP A 430 17.36 30.90 20.52
CA ASP A 430 17.29 32.35 20.45
C ASP A 430 18.40 32.92 21.36
N PRO A 431 19.42 33.64 20.83
CA PRO A 431 19.61 33.97 19.42
C PRO A 431 19.98 32.76 18.55
N LEU A 432 19.88 32.96 17.22
CA LEU A 432 20.30 32.02 16.18
C LEU A 432 21.38 32.67 15.31
N THR A 433 22.42 31.93 14.92
CA THR A 433 23.59 32.46 14.21
C THR A 433 23.93 31.67 12.94
N ALA A 434 24.60 32.31 11.99
CA ALA A 434 25.01 31.66 10.74
C ALA A 434 25.96 30.46 10.98
N THR A 435 26.79 30.54 12.02
CA THR A 435 27.71 29.49 12.45
C THR A 435 27.03 28.25 13.05
N ASP A 436 25.74 28.32 13.39
CA ASP A 436 24.98 27.15 13.83
C ASP A 436 24.67 26.20 12.67
N PHE A 437 24.71 26.68 11.42
CA PHE A 437 24.45 25.90 10.22
C PHE A 437 25.74 25.58 9.47
N HIS A 438 25.82 24.36 8.92
CA HIS A 438 26.86 24.00 7.97
C HIS A 438 26.23 23.27 6.78
N ALA A 439 26.39 23.84 5.58
CA ALA A 439 25.74 23.41 4.34
C ALA A 439 26.70 22.67 3.38
N GLY A 440 27.84 22.18 3.88
CA GLY A 440 28.80 21.38 3.11
C GLY A 440 29.74 22.16 2.20
N ALA A 441 30.66 21.44 1.57
CA ALA A 441 31.72 22.04 0.75
C ALA A 441 31.16 22.78 -0.48
N GLY A 442 31.67 23.99 -0.70
CA GLY A 442 31.25 24.91 -1.76
C GLY A 442 30.06 25.81 -1.40
N VAL A 443 29.51 25.71 -0.19
CA VAL A 443 28.34 26.49 0.26
C VAL A 443 28.67 27.27 1.53
N THR A 444 28.50 28.60 1.49
CA THR A 444 28.74 29.50 2.63
C THR A 444 27.41 30.02 3.16
N VAL A 445 27.14 29.86 4.46
CA VAL A 445 26.00 30.50 5.12
C VAL A 445 26.37 31.94 5.45
N THR A 446 25.73 32.91 4.79
CA THR A 446 26.09 34.34 4.87
C THR A 446 25.21 35.12 5.84
N ALA A 447 23.95 34.71 6.05
CA ALA A 447 23.05 35.30 7.02
C ALA A 447 22.01 34.27 7.52
N VAL A 448 21.41 34.56 8.68
CA VAL A 448 20.24 33.83 9.18
C VAL A 448 19.26 34.79 9.86
N GLU A 449 17.97 34.54 9.65
CA GLU A 449 16.85 35.15 10.36
C GLU A 449 16.07 34.03 11.06
N ARG A 450 15.88 34.15 12.38
CA ARG A 450 15.01 33.23 13.13
C ARG A 450 13.56 33.69 12.99
N VAL A 451 12.74 32.91 12.28
CA VAL A 451 11.30 33.20 12.14
C VAL A 451 10.52 32.61 13.32
N SER A 452 10.89 31.40 13.77
CA SER A 452 10.32 30.75 14.95
C SER A 452 11.26 29.67 15.50
N ALA A 453 10.82 28.93 16.53
CA ALA A 453 11.52 27.74 17.00
C ALA A 453 11.48 26.55 15.99
N THR A 454 10.73 26.65 14.90
CA THR A 454 10.56 25.58 13.89
C THR A 454 10.89 26.04 12.46
N LEU A 455 11.24 27.32 12.27
CA LEU A 455 11.58 27.89 10.97
C LEU A 455 12.69 28.93 11.12
N ALA A 456 13.79 28.71 10.39
CA ALA A 456 14.86 29.67 10.19
C ALA A 456 14.96 29.98 8.70
N ARG A 457 15.17 31.24 8.35
CA ARG A 457 15.48 31.67 6.99
C ARG A 457 16.98 31.84 6.88
N VAL A 458 17.62 31.04 6.04
CA VAL A 458 19.07 30.93 5.90
C VAL A 458 19.48 31.45 4.53
N THR A 459 20.40 32.41 4.47
CA THR A 459 20.97 32.91 3.21
C THR A 459 22.29 32.20 2.94
N VAL A 460 22.44 31.68 1.72
CA VAL A 460 23.64 30.97 1.27
C VAL A 460 24.21 31.53 -0.03
N ASP A 461 25.53 31.48 -0.13
CA ASP A 461 26.29 31.68 -1.36
C ASP A 461 26.90 30.33 -1.77
N VAL A 462 26.88 30.01 -3.07
CA VAL A 462 27.44 28.78 -3.64
C VAL A 462 28.58 29.15 -4.59
N ALA A 463 29.76 28.62 -4.31
CA ALA A 463 30.98 28.94 -5.05
C ALA A 463 30.89 28.53 -6.54
N PRO A 464 31.46 29.30 -7.48
CA PRO A 464 31.38 28.98 -8.91
C PRO A 464 32.08 27.69 -9.35
N ASP A 465 32.93 27.12 -8.50
CA ASP A 465 33.64 25.85 -8.67
C ASP A 465 33.07 24.72 -7.78
N ALA A 466 31.96 24.96 -7.08
CA ALA A 466 31.31 23.94 -6.25
C ALA A 466 30.82 22.76 -7.10
N GLU A 467 31.17 21.53 -6.72
CA GLU A 467 30.66 20.34 -7.41
C GLU A 467 29.15 20.20 -7.24
N CYS A 468 28.43 19.96 -8.35
CA CYS A 468 27.02 19.57 -8.31
C CYS A 468 26.83 18.29 -7.49
N GLY A 469 25.64 18.13 -6.89
CA GLY A 469 25.32 17.03 -5.99
C GLY A 469 24.78 17.49 -4.64
N THR A 470 24.24 16.52 -3.90
CA THR A 470 23.64 16.68 -2.58
C THR A 470 24.61 17.28 -1.54
N ARG A 471 24.07 18.11 -0.64
CA ARG A 471 24.73 18.58 0.59
C ARG A 471 23.76 18.49 1.76
N VAL A 472 24.04 17.63 2.74
CA VAL A 472 23.29 17.59 4.01
C VAL A 472 23.56 18.87 4.79
N VAL A 473 22.52 19.49 5.33
CA VAL A 473 22.63 20.69 6.18
C VAL A 473 22.52 20.28 7.64
N SER A 474 23.65 20.36 8.33
CA SER A 474 23.79 20.07 9.77
C SER A 474 23.50 21.29 10.64
N PHE A 475 23.11 21.06 11.89
CA PHE A 475 22.84 22.10 12.88
C PHE A 475 23.62 21.86 14.18
N GLY A 476 24.65 22.68 14.45
CA GLY A 476 25.51 22.54 15.62
C GLY A 476 26.13 21.14 15.72
N ALA A 477 25.66 20.33 16.68
CA ALA A 477 26.09 18.94 16.86
C ALA A 477 25.15 17.90 16.20
N ASP A 478 23.98 18.31 15.70
CA ASP A 478 23.10 17.45 14.90
C ASP A 478 23.65 17.37 13.45
N PRO A 479 23.99 16.18 12.93
CA PRO A 479 24.55 16.03 11.58
C PRO A 479 23.53 16.38 10.48
N GLY A 480 22.27 16.61 10.84
CA GLY A 480 21.20 16.93 9.89
C GLY A 480 20.68 15.71 9.14
N ARG A 481 19.49 15.89 8.56
CA ARG A 481 18.86 14.89 7.67
C ARG A 481 18.20 15.48 6.44
N ALA A 482 18.01 16.81 6.40
CA ALA A 482 17.62 17.50 5.19
C ALA A 482 18.88 17.86 4.38
N ALA A 483 18.72 17.95 3.06
CA ALA A 483 19.80 18.32 2.16
C ALA A 483 19.32 19.36 1.15
N ILE A 484 20.27 20.14 0.65
CA ILE A 484 20.13 20.87 -0.60
C ILE A 484 20.79 20.09 -1.74
N GLU A 485 20.31 20.30 -2.95
CA GLU A 485 20.85 19.69 -4.16
C GLU A 485 21.45 20.79 -5.05
N LEU A 486 22.76 20.70 -5.32
CA LEU A 486 23.48 21.68 -6.13
C LEU A 486 23.45 21.26 -7.60
N TYR A 487 22.98 22.12 -8.51
CA TYR A 487 22.84 21.81 -9.94
C TYR A 487 23.25 22.98 -10.85
N ASP A 488 23.74 22.68 -12.06
CA ASP A 488 24.24 23.67 -13.03
C ASP A 488 23.37 23.84 -14.30
N ALA A 489 22.42 22.93 -14.52
CA ALA A 489 21.48 22.94 -15.64
C ALA A 489 20.22 22.11 -15.32
N VAL A 490 19.15 22.35 -16.08
CA VAL A 490 18.12 21.33 -16.34
C VAL A 490 18.42 20.75 -17.72
N ASP A 491 18.72 19.46 -17.79
CA ASP A 491 19.12 18.80 -19.04
C ASP A 491 17.92 18.29 -19.82
N TYR A 492 16.88 17.82 -19.12
CA TYR A 492 15.61 17.41 -19.71
C TYR A 492 14.46 17.45 -18.68
N VAL A 493 13.25 17.16 -19.14
CA VAL A 493 12.06 16.98 -18.30
C VAL A 493 11.57 15.54 -18.43
N ARG A 494 11.11 14.94 -17.32
CA ARG A 494 10.48 13.62 -17.29
C ARG A 494 9.03 13.73 -16.83
N VAL A 495 8.14 12.94 -17.43
CA VAL A 495 6.77 12.76 -16.93
C VAL A 495 6.77 11.68 -15.85
N SER A 496 6.08 11.94 -14.74
CA SER A 496 5.84 11.00 -13.64
C SER A 496 4.32 10.87 -13.41
N PRO A 497 3.75 9.65 -13.32
CA PRO A 497 4.38 8.36 -13.59
C PRO A 497 4.77 8.21 -15.07
N VAL A 498 5.80 7.41 -15.36
CA VAL A 498 6.20 7.10 -16.74
C VAL A 498 5.18 6.17 -17.43
N GLN A 499 4.51 5.33 -16.64
CA GLN A 499 3.40 4.46 -17.04
C GLN A 499 2.22 4.71 -16.10
N GLY A 500 1.18 5.37 -16.60
CA GLY A 500 -0.08 5.60 -15.91
C GLY A 500 -1.13 4.54 -16.23
N LEU A 501 -2.08 4.35 -15.31
CA LEU A 501 -3.22 3.45 -15.45
C LEU A 501 -4.52 4.12 -14.98
N ALA A 502 -5.41 4.38 -15.93
CA ALA A 502 -6.77 4.82 -15.66
C ALA A 502 -7.80 3.74 -15.99
N ARG A 503 -9.03 3.89 -15.51
CA ARG A 503 -10.15 2.98 -15.83
C ARG A 503 -11.44 3.72 -16.09
N VAL A 504 -12.11 3.37 -17.19
CA VAL A 504 -13.43 3.92 -17.53
C VAL A 504 -14.46 3.65 -16.44
N GLY A 505 -15.36 4.60 -16.23
CA GLY A 505 -16.36 4.55 -15.17
C GLY A 505 -17.29 5.75 -15.16
N GLY A 506 -18.37 5.66 -14.37
CA GLY A 506 -19.38 6.69 -14.20
C GLY A 506 -20.81 6.25 -14.56
N ALA A 507 -21.00 5.09 -15.20
CA ALA A 507 -22.32 4.53 -15.48
C ALA A 507 -22.69 3.39 -14.53
N LYS A 508 -21.84 2.36 -14.40
CA LYS A 508 -22.07 1.22 -13.50
C LYS A 508 -20.96 1.02 -12.46
N HIS A 509 -19.74 1.41 -12.80
CA HIS A 509 -18.57 1.28 -11.94
C HIS A 509 -17.97 2.67 -11.72
N PRO A 510 -17.33 2.95 -10.58
CA PRO A 510 -16.61 4.20 -10.41
C PRO A 510 -15.39 4.24 -11.36
N PRO A 511 -15.01 5.43 -11.86
CA PRO A 511 -13.78 5.63 -12.64
C PRO A 511 -12.53 5.48 -11.76
N GLN A 512 -11.40 5.12 -12.37
CA GLN A 512 -10.07 5.28 -11.80
C GLN A 512 -9.37 6.43 -12.52
N PHE A 513 -9.02 7.49 -11.79
CA PHE A 513 -8.27 8.62 -12.32
C PHE A 513 -6.77 8.29 -12.47
N GLU A 514 -6.04 9.14 -13.18
CA GLU A 514 -4.57 9.16 -13.14
C GLU A 514 -4.10 10.61 -13.05
N ARG A 515 -2.95 10.86 -12.42
CA ARG A 515 -2.34 12.20 -12.39
C ARG A 515 -0.91 12.13 -12.88
N PHE A 516 -0.55 13.13 -13.67
CA PHE A 516 0.81 13.31 -14.15
C PHE A 516 1.41 14.60 -13.60
N GLU A 517 2.72 14.58 -13.38
CA GLU A 517 3.54 15.75 -13.13
C GLU A 517 4.77 15.76 -14.05
N ALA A 518 5.37 16.93 -14.23
CA ALA A 518 6.62 17.09 -14.97
C ALA A 518 7.74 17.39 -13.97
N ILE A 519 8.84 16.65 -14.06
CA ILE A 519 10.02 16.78 -13.18
C ILE A 519 11.19 17.27 -14.02
N ALA A 520 11.85 18.35 -13.58
CA ALA A 520 13.11 18.81 -14.16
C ALA A 520 14.26 17.89 -13.70
N VAL A 521 15.14 17.47 -14.61
CA VAL A 521 16.19 16.48 -14.33
C VAL A 521 17.56 17.00 -14.76
N HIS A 522 18.57 16.74 -13.93
CA HIS A 522 19.99 16.92 -14.23
C HIS A 522 20.62 15.57 -14.58
N ARG A 523 21.45 15.51 -15.63
CA ARG A 523 21.97 14.26 -16.22
C ARG A 523 23.13 13.58 -15.47
N GLY A 524 23.17 13.72 -14.15
CA GLY A 524 24.15 13.09 -13.28
C GLY A 524 25.60 13.49 -13.52
N LYS A 525 26.51 12.58 -13.13
CA LYS A 525 27.97 12.72 -13.28
C LYS A 525 28.48 12.09 -14.57
N ASP A 526 27.77 11.10 -15.12
CA ASP A 526 28.16 10.42 -16.36
C ASP A 526 27.89 11.28 -17.61
N GLY A 527 27.03 12.29 -17.49
CA GLY A 527 26.76 13.29 -18.51
C GLY A 527 25.73 12.85 -19.56
N LYS A 528 24.98 11.77 -19.32
CA LYS A 528 24.00 11.21 -20.26
C LYS A 528 22.60 11.15 -19.62
N PRO A 529 21.54 11.52 -20.36
CA PRO A 529 20.18 11.38 -19.85
C PRO A 529 19.71 9.92 -19.89
N TYR A 530 18.75 9.59 -19.03
CA TYR A 530 18.11 8.29 -18.88
C TYR A 530 19.04 7.19 -18.34
N THR A 531 19.86 7.55 -17.35
CA THR A 531 20.79 6.67 -16.62
C THR A 531 20.41 6.54 -15.14
N GLN A 532 21.17 5.76 -14.37
CA GLN A 532 20.90 5.56 -12.94
C GLN A 532 21.43 6.68 -12.04
N ASP A 533 22.25 7.60 -12.57
CA ASP A 533 22.79 8.75 -11.85
C ASP A 533 22.13 10.09 -12.22
N ASP A 534 21.09 10.07 -13.06
CA ASP A 534 20.16 11.19 -13.24
C ASP A 534 19.61 11.66 -11.89
N VAL A 535 19.54 12.99 -11.70
CA VAL A 535 19.08 13.63 -10.46
C VAL A 535 17.78 14.38 -10.72
N ASP A 536 16.71 13.91 -10.10
CA ASP A 536 15.43 14.60 -10.05
C ASP A 536 15.56 15.89 -9.22
N LEU A 537 15.26 17.03 -9.86
CA LEU A 537 15.26 18.33 -9.21
C LEU A 537 13.85 18.63 -8.69
N MET A 538 13.20 19.66 -9.24
CA MET A 538 11.85 20.09 -8.86
C MET A 538 10.76 19.58 -9.81
N THR A 539 9.55 19.35 -9.28
CA THR A 539 8.31 19.39 -10.07
C THR A 539 8.18 20.78 -10.72
N VAL A 540 7.84 20.84 -12.00
CA VAL A 540 7.75 22.07 -12.81
C VAL A 540 6.38 22.19 -13.50
N PRO A 541 5.85 23.41 -13.71
CA PRO A 541 4.56 23.58 -14.37
C PRO A 541 4.64 23.16 -15.84
N ALA A 542 3.62 22.42 -16.29
CA ALA A 542 3.50 21.91 -17.65
C ALA A 542 2.13 22.25 -18.24
N ARG A 543 2.06 22.32 -19.58
CA ARG A 543 0.81 22.19 -20.33
C ARG A 543 0.66 20.74 -20.78
N TRP A 544 -0.49 20.15 -20.47
CA TRP A 544 -0.80 18.76 -20.72
C TRP A 544 -1.71 18.57 -21.93
N SER A 545 -1.43 17.52 -22.71
CA SER A 545 -2.29 17.08 -23.82
C SER A 545 -2.21 15.56 -23.97
N LEU A 546 -3.15 14.99 -24.72
CA LEU A 546 -3.14 13.57 -25.09
C LEU A 546 -2.71 13.42 -26.55
N ALA A 547 -1.88 12.42 -26.83
CA ALA A 547 -1.49 12.03 -28.18
C ALA A 547 -1.71 10.51 -28.40
N GLU A 548 -1.98 10.10 -29.64
CA GLU A 548 -2.28 8.70 -29.97
C GLU A 548 -1.05 7.81 -29.77
N PHE A 549 -1.23 6.65 -29.12
CA PHE A 549 -0.23 5.58 -29.13
C PHE A 549 -0.46 4.71 -30.38
N VAL A 550 0.09 5.15 -31.52
CA VAL A 550 -0.21 4.52 -32.82
C VAL A 550 0.44 3.13 -32.93
N VAL A 551 -0.37 2.07 -32.88
CA VAL A 551 -0.02 0.66 -33.13
C VAL A 551 -0.62 0.16 -34.45
N ARG A 552 -1.71 0.77 -34.92
CA ARG A 552 -2.43 0.46 -36.16
C ARG A 552 -2.88 1.73 -36.89
N ASP A 553 -3.11 1.60 -38.19
CA ASP A 553 -3.48 2.71 -39.09
C ASP A 553 -4.81 3.41 -38.75
N ASP A 554 -5.63 2.82 -37.87
CA ASP A 554 -6.93 3.35 -37.42
C ASP A 554 -7.04 3.51 -35.88
N ASP A 555 -5.93 3.77 -35.20
CA ASP A 555 -5.98 4.23 -33.80
C ASP A 555 -6.61 5.63 -33.69
N ASP A 556 -7.60 5.70 -32.81
CA ASP A 556 -8.42 6.88 -32.54
C ASP A 556 -8.75 7.02 -31.05
N ASP A 557 -7.92 6.40 -30.20
CA ASP A 557 -8.16 6.20 -28.78
C ASP A 557 -8.29 7.55 -28.05
N VAL A 558 -7.49 8.58 -28.40
CA VAL A 558 -7.58 9.93 -27.81
C VAL A 558 -8.99 10.53 -27.93
N LYS A 559 -9.76 10.18 -28.97
CA LYS A 559 -11.14 10.69 -29.16
C LYS A 559 -12.15 10.07 -28.18
N PHE A 560 -11.79 8.96 -27.54
CA PHE A 560 -12.73 8.13 -26.78
C PHE A 560 -12.31 7.90 -25.32
N VAL A 561 -11.01 7.83 -25.00
CA VAL A 561 -10.56 7.37 -23.68
C VAL A 561 -10.90 8.30 -22.50
N GLY A 562 -11.02 9.60 -22.75
CA GLY A 562 -11.24 10.60 -21.70
C GLY A 562 -10.63 11.95 -22.06
N ALA A 563 -10.27 12.73 -21.04
CA ALA A 563 -9.59 14.01 -21.20
C ALA A 563 -8.54 14.22 -20.09
N ILE A 564 -7.44 14.88 -20.42
CA ILE A 564 -6.47 15.39 -19.44
C ILE A 564 -6.71 16.89 -19.24
N ASP A 565 -6.67 17.34 -17.99
CA ASP A 565 -6.71 18.76 -17.67
C ASP A 565 -5.37 19.43 -18.01
N GLU A 566 -5.42 20.47 -18.86
CA GLU A 566 -4.23 21.10 -19.45
C GLU A 566 -3.25 21.65 -18.39
N THR A 567 -3.73 22.04 -17.20
CA THR A 567 -2.92 22.74 -16.18
C THR A 567 -2.47 21.81 -15.05
N THR A 568 -3.33 20.88 -14.64
CA THR A 568 -3.10 20.02 -13.46
C THR A 568 -2.58 18.63 -13.78
N GLY A 569 -2.62 18.20 -15.05
CA GLY A 569 -2.20 16.85 -15.45
C GLY A 569 -3.13 15.74 -14.94
N LEU A 570 -4.31 16.08 -14.41
CA LEU A 570 -5.33 15.12 -14.00
C LEU A 570 -6.04 14.56 -15.24
N PHE A 571 -5.86 13.26 -15.48
CA PHE A 571 -6.63 12.52 -16.48
C PHE A 571 -7.96 12.03 -15.87
N THR A 572 -9.06 12.40 -16.53
CA THR A 572 -10.40 11.90 -16.25
C THR A 572 -10.83 10.94 -17.36
N PRO A 573 -11.03 9.64 -17.05
CA PRO A 573 -11.45 8.65 -18.03
C PRO A 573 -12.91 8.86 -18.46
N ALA A 574 -13.25 8.36 -19.64
CA ALA A 574 -14.61 8.34 -20.15
C ALA A 574 -15.50 7.30 -19.45
N VAL A 575 -16.79 7.32 -19.79
CA VAL A 575 -17.83 6.45 -19.21
C VAL A 575 -17.62 4.96 -19.55
N ASP A 576 -17.97 4.07 -18.62
CA ASP A 576 -17.88 2.62 -18.81
C ASP A 576 -19.01 2.01 -19.66
N GLY A 577 -18.66 1.00 -20.46
CA GLY A 577 -19.58 0.21 -21.28
C GLY A 577 -19.33 0.32 -22.80
N PRO A 578 -20.05 -0.50 -23.60
CA PRO A 578 -19.97 -0.47 -25.06
C PRO A 578 -20.35 0.91 -25.62
N ASN A 579 -19.50 1.50 -26.47
CA ASN A 579 -19.77 2.78 -27.10
C ASN A 579 -20.17 2.60 -28.58
N PRO A 580 -21.43 2.87 -28.99
CA PRO A 580 -21.88 2.73 -30.37
C PRO A 580 -21.11 3.54 -31.41
N SER A 581 -20.40 4.61 -31.00
CA SER A 581 -19.56 5.43 -31.87
C SER A 581 -18.20 4.79 -32.17
N ARG A 582 -17.80 3.73 -31.45
CA ARG A 582 -16.56 2.99 -31.71
C ARG A 582 -16.78 1.79 -32.61
N LYS A 583 -15.72 1.40 -33.32
CA LYS A 583 -15.64 0.16 -34.10
C LYS A 583 -16.03 -1.03 -33.21
N TRP A 584 -16.91 -1.89 -33.73
CA TRP A 584 -17.51 -3.05 -33.01
C TRP A 584 -18.21 -2.72 -31.68
N GLN A 585 -18.58 -1.45 -31.44
CA GLN A 585 -19.12 -0.97 -30.16
C GLN A 585 -18.16 -1.19 -28.98
N ALA A 586 -16.85 -1.12 -29.21
CA ALA A 586 -15.83 -1.26 -28.17
C ALA A 586 -16.03 -0.28 -27.01
N ASN A 587 -15.49 -0.62 -25.83
CA ASN A 587 -15.46 0.30 -24.70
C ASN A 587 -14.56 1.52 -24.99
N ASN A 588 -14.67 2.56 -24.17
CA ASN A 588 -13.82 3.75 -24.19
C ASN A 588 -12.40 3.51 -23.63
N VAL A 589 -11.80 2.37 -23.98
CA VAL A 589 -10.47 1.93 -23.54
C VAL A 589 -9.45 2.14 -24.66
N GLY A 590 -8.18 2.27 -24.31
CA GLY A 590 -7.13 2.53 -25.29
C GLY A 590 -5.77 2.83 -24.67
N ASP A 591 -4.75 2.89 -25.52
CA ASP A 591 -3.39 3.31 -25.16
C ASP A 591 -3.15 4.72 -25.72
N VAL A 592 -2.66 5.64 -24.88
CA VAL A 592 -2.35 7.03 -25.28
C VAL A 592 -1.06 7.51 -24.62
N PHE A 593 -0.48 8.58 -25.14
CA PHE A 593 0.55 9.34 -24.45
C PHE A 593 -0.06 10.53 -23.71
N ALA A 594 0.36 10.75 -22.46
CA ALA A 594 0.18 12.02 -21.76
C ALA A 594 1.42 12.88 -22.03
N GLU A 595 1.27 13.92 -22.86
CA GLU A 595 2.37 14.80 -23.28
C GLU A 595 2.41 16.07 -22.44
N ALA A 596 3.60 16.39 -21.93
CA ALA A 596 3.93 17.60 -21.18
C ALA A 596 4.78 18.54 -22.03
N THR A 597 4.32 19.78 -22.20
CA THR A 597 5.15 20.89 -22.69
C THR A 597 5.47 21.83 -21.55
N VAL A 598 6.76 22.00 -21.25
CA VAL A 598 7.26 22.80 -20.11
C VAL A 598 8.13 23.93 -20.65
N THR A 599 7.84 25.18 -20.25
CA THR A 599 8.72 26.33 -20.52
C THR A 599 9.13 26.96 -19.20
N ILE A 600 10.44 26.95 -18.92
CA ILE A 600 11.02 27.40 -17.65
C ILE A 600 12.35 28.13 -17.89
N GLU A 601 12.71 29.02 -16.97
CA GLU A 601 14.05 29.61 -16.89
C GLU A 601 15.01 28.59 -16.26
N VAL A 602 16.09 28.25 -16.95
CA VAL A 602 17.10 27.28 -16.49
C VAL A 602 18.49 27.92 -16.45
N PRO A 603 19.38 27.51 -15.53
CA PRO A 603 20.77 27.96 -15.54
C PRO A 603 21.49 27.42 -16.77
N VAL A 604 22.27 28.29 -17.41
CA VAL A 604 23.11 27.96 -18.57
C VAL A 604 24.45 27.43 -18.08
N ARG A 605 24.66 26.11 -18.22
CA ARG A 605 25.91 25.43 -17.87
C ARG A 605 27.13 26.13 -18.48
N ARG A 606 28.04 26.61 -17.62
CA ARG A 606 29.31 27.22 -18.05
C ARG A 606 30.22 26.14 -18.65
N GLN A 607 30.86 26.43 -19.79
CA GLN A 607 31.92 25.56 -20.31
C GLN A 607 33.15 25.64 -19.39
N LYS A 608 33.75 24.49 -19.09
CA LYS A 608 34.85 24.35 -18.12
C LYS A 608 36.07 25.22 -18.45
N ASP A 609 36.36 25.40 -19.73
CA ASP A 609 37.50 26.16 -20.24
C ASP A 609 37.11 27.59 -20.71
N ALA A 610 35.93 28.09 -20.30
CA ALA A 610 35.46 29.41 -20.71
C ALA A 610 36.37 30.52 -20.12
N PRO A 611 36.92 31.44 -20.95
CA PRO A 611 37.81 32.49 -20.48
C PRO A 611 37.09 33.49 -19.56
N GLY A 612 37.85 34.11 -18.66
CA GLY A 612 37.37 35.12 -17.72
C GLY A 612 37.04 34.58 -16.32
N GLU A 613 36.82 35.50 -15.38
CA GLU A 613 36.41 35.19 -14.01
C GLU A 613 35.04 34.48 -13.99
N ALA A 614 34.84 33.59 -13.02
CA ALA A 614 33.58 32.87 -12.90
C ALA A 614 32.50 33.82 -12.34
N PRO A 615 31.30 33.90 -12.95
CA PRO A 615 30.24 34.74 -12.41
C PRO A 615 29.75 34.20 -11.07
N LEU A 616 29.27 35.07 -10.18
CA LEU A 616 28.72 34.67 -8.87
C LEU A 616 27.25 34.22 -8.93
N VAL A 617 26.59 34.41 -10.08
CA VAL A 617 25.21 33.99 -10.38
C VAL A 617 25.21 33.47 -11.82
N PRO A 618 24.55 32.33 -12.13
CA PRO A 618 24.50 31.79 -13.49
C PRO A 618 23.72 32.71 -14.43
N ALA A 619 24.07 32.68 -15.71
CA ALA A 619 23.18 33.17 -16.75
C ALA A 619 21.95 32.24 -16.81
N MET A 620 20.75 32.83 -16.95
CA MET A 620 19.49 32.09 -17.09
C MET A 620 19.02 32.16 -18.54
N ALA A 621 18.33 31.11 -19.00
CA ALA A 621 17.70 31.08 -20.31
C ALA A 621 16.33 30.38 -20.28
N SER A 622 15.34 31.01 -20.93
CA SER A 622 14.04 30.39 -21.23
C SER A 622 14.21 29.20 -22.15
N THR A 623 13.86 28.01 -21.68
CA THR A 623 13.97 26.75 -22.43
C THR A 623 12.63 26.03 -22.43
N THR A 624 12.22 25.53 -23.61
CA THR A 624 11.04 24.68 -23.76
C THR A 624 11.45 23.22 -23.91
N PHE A 625 10.88 22.37 -23.06
CA PHE A 625 11.05 20.92 -23.06
C PHE A 625 9.73 20.25 -23.45
N HIS A 626 9.83 19.12 -24.13
CA HIS A 626 8.70 18.21 -24.39
C HIS A 626 9.03 16.84 -23.81
N ALA A 627 8.09 16.27 -23.07
CA ALA A 627 8.19 14.96 -22.44
C ALA A 627 6.85 14.23 -22.55
N ARG A 628 6.85 12.90 -22.43
CA ARG A 628 5.61 12.12 -22.43
C ARG A 628 5.68 10.89 -21.54
N GLY A 629 4.57 10.58 -20.89
CA GLY A 629 4.31 9.31 -20.21
C GLY A 629 3.36 8.45 -21.03
N HIS A 630 3.43 7.13 -20.89
CA HIS A 630 2.42 6.21 -21.44
C HIS A 630 1.23 6.14 -20.49
N LEU A 631 0.00 6.11 -21.01
CA LEU A 631 -1.23 5.97 -20.25
C LEU A 631 -2.09 4.86 -20.87
N LEU A 632 -2.25 3.76 -20.13
CA LEU A 632 -3.23 2.72 -20.45
C LEU A 632 -4.58 3.09 -19.81
N VAL A 633 -5.63 3.19 -20.61
CA VAL A 633 -7.00 3.39 -20.14
C VAL A 633 -7.78 2.09 -20.30
N SER A 634 -8.06 1.43 -19.18
CA SER A 634 -8.59 0.06 -19.16
C SER A 634 -10.05 -0.03 -18.69
N VAL A 635 -10.57 -1.26 -18.67
CA VAL A 635 -11.90 -1.57 -18.11
C VAL A 635 -11.93 -1.40 -16.58
N PRO A 636 -13.10 -1.09 -15.97
CA PRO A 636 -13.25 -1.04 -14.53
C PRO A 636 -13.02 -2.40 -13.88
N LEU A 637 -12.80 -2.43 -12.57
CA LEU A 637 -12.83 -3.67 -11.80
C LEU A 637 -14.29 -4.10 -11.57
N TYR A 638 -14.78 -4.99 -12.43
CA TYR A 638 -16.14 -5.56 -12.37
C TYR A 638 -16.46 -6.31 -11.06
N ALA A 639 -15.46 -6.73 -10.31
CA ALA A 639 -15.62 -7.40 -9.02
C ALA A 639 -14.62 -6.87 -7.99
N ARG A 640 -15.15 -6.26 -6.92
CA ARG A 640 -14.37 -5.83 -5.76
C ARG A 640 -14.61 -6.81 -4.61
N TRP A 641 -13.76 -7.83 -4.53
CA TRP A 641 -13.90 -8.93 -3.57
C TRP A 641 -13.70 -8.50 -2.11
N ASN A 642 -12.94 -7.41 -1.91
CA ASN A 642 -12.52 -6.91 -0.61
C ASN A 642 -13.48 -5.84 -0.04
N SER A 643 -14.32 -5.20 -0.86
CA SER A 643 -15.21 -4.12 -0.40
C SER A 643 -16.49 -4.65 0.22
N LEU A 644 -16.84 -4.16 1.41
CA LEU A 644 -18.16 -4.36 2.04
C LEU A 644 -18.86 -3.01 2.22
N GLU A 645 -20.20 -2.96 2.06
CA GLU A 645 -21.00 -1.71 2.13
C GLU A 645 -20.93 -0.93 3.45
N TRP A 646 -20.33 -1.50 4.50
CA TRP A 646 -20.10 -0.78 5.76
C TRP A 646 -18.73 -0.08 5.81
N GLU A 647 -17.83 -0.28 4.84
CA GLU A 647 -16.59 0.51 4.74
C GLU A 647 -16.83 1.96 4.30
N ASP A 648 -18.00 2.21 3.69
CA ASP A 648 -18.56 3.52 3.35
C ASP A 648 -19.34 4.17 4.52
N ARG A 649 -19.38 3.53 5.71
CA ARG A 649 -20.08 3.98 6.93
C ARG A 649 -19.13 4.21 8.11
#